data_AF-A0A1Z5TM38-F1
#
_entry.id   AF-A0A1Z5TM38-F1
#
_cell.length_a   1.000
_cell.length_b   1.000
_cell.length_c   1.000
_cell.angle_alpha   90.00
_cell.angle_beta   90.00
_cell.angle_gamma   90.00
#
_symmetry.space_group_name_H-M   'P 1'
#
loop_
_entity.id
_entity.type
_entity.pdbx_description
1 polymer ?
#
loop_
_entity_poly.entity_id
_entity_poly.type
_entity_poly.pdbx_seq_one_letter_code
_entity_poly.pdbx_strand_id
1 'polypeptide(L)'
;MFPVETLVPAYCEERAAENDAKRLARQQQQEAAKKQQETAPATATATATQSAPTQRPPLSHTNSSGFLGNIFSGIMKSASATPSTAASQSPTPSKEASKNAAGVSATGVTAELEKLKSEQQQDVDYLGKYIVPFPPTSLDASAGDDTHPRRQSNIKGKTPTGLGAEPLNIVILGASFGGLSCAHHFLDYTITKLRTTSTAPNYRLIIISPSTHIYWNIGAPRALVGPGLIKHEDAFIPIEPGFHRHRGHQFTIIQGECKTMDKDARTVTVELIGSTAQRRCSQVNKRLSKATSPISPAESNNPKIQTIGYHALIMCTGSSAHSDLLSLHGPHLNTIGALNTFHSKVDGAKSIVVCGGGCSGVETAGQLATFLNYSSHFPVRRRIKNPKKIFLITGSDRCLPLLKPKVGQKAEKMLKNLGVEIKHNIRVTGVKEDFDLTGQSKLELSDDTEMITDLYIPCTGVGPNSQYAPPSLRDARDYILTNGETMRVDAAGPRTYYIGDVASYSHNYVLDVYAAVPVVMHNLLNDLIAHELRLASPYGGNQEKIDALEDEVYVQRHVDSQLCPISRFGGVGILVDRSIPRYMVHRLKGHDYRVCKANNVVVNGGNPYAIKTAMGNKYEAAMSVWNPENVTDVAESIGIASLNREVVEHLARDVEFRLSEVLNEALKFMRHAKRTTLTTQDISQALRLLDVEPLYGYESTRPLRFGEASIGPGQPLFYVEDEEADLEKLINAPLPKVPREISFTGHWLAVEGVQPSIPQNPTPAQGQAEMAARGPSGNSTLAALSGNDNQNVRPPIKHVLSKELQLYFDRVAPAIMDPSNEDYRNAAFASLKTDTGIHQLVPYFVQFVADKVTHNLKSIFILTSSMQLVAALLDNQSLYMAPYVPSIVPSVLTCLIGKHLSSSADKLSTHFALRDFSASLLSSIARRYGPSSSTLKPRIARSCLSAFLDKSKPFGTHYGALLGLTFIAGGTGVRSLILPNLTAYDTVLKTGLEDENAGKKDQAEHVVQAIFRALSTLEEDAVLVGMSSTSQNGHPEGEALKERLVESLGEVMGQRVYESGRQGLINAVLERDLTV
;
A
#
# COMPACT_ATOMS: atom_id res chain seq x y z
N MET A 1 -4.47 -0.32 44.92
CA MET A 1 -4.54 1.13 45.22
C MET A 1 -3.79 1.32 46.54
N PHE A 2 -2.66 2.02 46.54
CA PHE A 2 -2.10 2.55 47.79
C PHE A 2 -2.45 4.03 47.85
N PRO A 3 -2.76 4.57 49.03
CA PRO A 3 -3.01 6.00 49.18
C PRO A 3 -1.78 6.79 48.75
N VAL A 4 -2.02 7.89 48.05
CA VAL A 4 -1.03 8.77 47.39
C VAL A 4 -0.12 9.50 48.40
N GLU A 5 -0.22 9.19 49.69
CA GLU A 5 0.35 10.01 50.77
C GLU A 5 1.79 9.64 51.17
N THR A 6 2.45 8.68 50.51
CA THR A 6 3.83 8.28 50.88
C THR A 6 4.85 8.32 49.73
N LEU A 7 4.65 9.17 48.73
CA LEU A 7 5.70 9.48 47.75
C LEU A 7 6.39 10.79 48.13
N VAL A 8 7.72 10.73 48.28
CA VAL A 8 8.55 11.87 48.69
C VAL A 8 8.38 13.01 47.67
N PRO A 9 7.96 14.22 48.10
CA PRO A 9 7.66 15.35 47.21
C PRO A 9 8.78 15.70 46.22
N ALA A 10 10.04 15.50 46.62
CA ALA A 10 11.22 15.75 45.80
C ALA A 10 11.23 14.96 44.48
N TYR A 11 10.68 13.73 44.44
CA TYR A 11 10.64 12.90 43.23
C TYR A 11 9.62 13.41 42.19
N CYS A 12 8.51 13.99 42.66
CA CYS A 12 7.47 14.57 41.79
C CYS A 12 7.93 15.91 41.20
N GLU A 13 8.66 16.71 41.96
CA GLU A 13 9.23 17.98 41.51
C GLU A 13 10.33 17.77 40.46
N GLU A 14 11.19 16.76 40.63
CA GLU A 14 12.25 16.45 39.68
C GLU A 14 11.69 15.95 38.33
N ARG A 15 10.64 15.11 38.35
CA ARG A 15 9.90 14.67 37.15
C ARG A 15 9.14 15.81 36.47
N ALA A 16 8.60 16.76 37.23
CA ALA A 16 7.91 17.92 36.68
C ALA A 16 8.90 18.87 35.99
N ALA A 17 10.05 19.16 36.64
CA ALA A 17 11.12 19.97 36.07
C ALA A 17 11.73 19.33 34.80
N GLU A 18 11.91 18.01 34.77
CA GLU A 18 12.40 17.29 33.59
C GLU A 18 11.41 17.35 32.41
N ASN A 19 10.10 17.28 32.70
CA ASN A 19 9.05 17.39 31.68
C ASN A 19 8.90 18.82 31.14
N ASP A 20 9.09 19.83 31.97
CA ASP A 20 9.05 21.23 31.55
C ASP A 20 10.30 21.62 30.75
N ALA A 21 11.48 21.09 31.09
CA ALA A 21 12.69 21.24 30.29
C ALA A 21 12.54 20.62 28.89
N LYS A 22 11.90 19.44 28.79
CA LYS A 22 11.60 18.80 27.49
C LYS A 22 10.58 19.58 26.65
N ARG A 23 9.64 20.29 27.29
CA ARG A 23 8.67 21.17 26.59
C ARG A 23 9.35 22.44 26.06
N LEU A 24 10.21 23.07 26.86
CA LEU A 24 11.02 24.22 26.44
C LEU A 24 11.94 23.88 25.26
N ALA A 25 12.60 22.71 25.28
CA ALA A 25 13.44 22.25 24.19
C ALA A 25 12.66 22.04 22.87
N ARG A 26 11.42 21.53 22.95
CA ARG A 26 10.53 21.39 21.78
C ARG A 26 10.06 22.75 21.24
N GLN A 27 9.77 23.71 22.11
CA GLN A 27 9.41 25.07 21.69
C GLN A 27 10.57 25.77 20.99
N GLN A 28 11.79 25.67 21.52
CA GLN A 28 12.98 26.23 20.88
C GLN A 28 13.28 25.58 19.52
N GLN A 29 13.08 24.27 19.37
CA GLN A 29 13.20 23.58 18.08
C GLN A 29 12.13 24.04 17.07
N GLN A 30 10.90 24.31 17.53
CA GLN A 30 9.82 24.83 16.68
C GLN A 30 10.03 26.29 16.27
N GLU A 31 10.59 27.12 17.16
CA GLU A 31 10.97 28.50 16.83
C GLU A 31 12.17 28.54 15.85
N ALA A 32 13.14 27.65 16.00
CA ALA A 32 14.25 27.51 15.05
C ALA A 32 13.77 27.06 13.67
N ALA A 33 12.78 26.16 13.61
CA ALA A 33 12.16 25.71 12.36
C ALA A 33 11.35 26.82 11.69
N LYS A 34 10.66 27.67 12.47
CA LYS A 34 9.95 28.85 11.94
C LYS A 34 10.91 29.90 11.37
N LYS A 35 12.02 30.18 12.05
CA LYS A 35 13.04 31.13 11.56
C LYS A 35 13.71 30.69 10.26
N GLN A 36 13.79 29.39 9.98
CA GLN A 36 14.31 28.86 8.72
C GLN A 36 13.30 28.95 7.55
N GLN A 37 12.00 29.09 7.84
CA GLN A 37 10.95 29.24 6.81
C GLN A 37 10.70 30.69 6.40
N GLU A 38 11.12 31.68 7.17
CA GLU A 38 10.90 33.11 6.87
C GLU A 38 11.96 33.73 5.93
N THR A 39 13.00 33.00 5.53
CA THR A 39 14.04 33.48 4.60
C THR A 39 13.95 32.80 3.23
N ALA A 40 12.92 33.11 2.44
CA ALA A 40 12.89 32.81 1.00
C ALA A 40 12.11 33.92 0.24
N PRO A 41 12.68 34.58 -0.78
CA PRO A 41 12.02 35.70 -1.44
C PRO A 41 11.06 35.27 -2.57
N ALA A 42 9.97 36.02 -2.70
CA ALA A 42 8.91 35.86 -3.70
C ALA A 42 9.09 36.82 -4.90
N THR A 43 8.70 36.39 -6.10
CA THR A 43 8.57 37.28 -7.28
C THR A 43 7.21 37.12 -7.98
N ALA A 44 6.37 38.12 -7.71
CA ALA A 44 5.29 38.77 -8.45
C ALA A 44 4.56 38.06 -9.62
N THR A 45 3.25 37.93 -9.42
CA THR A 45 2.15 37.85 -10.41
C THR A 45 1.73 39.22 -10.94
N ALA A 46 1.35 39.31 -12.22
CA ALA A 46 0.50 40.38 -12.74
C ALA A 46 -0.57 39.82 -13.71
N THR A 47 -1.79 40.33 -13.51
CA THR A 47 -3.13 40.02 -14.05
C THR A 47 -3.43 40.64 -15.43
N ALA A 48 -4.32 40.04 -16.24
CA ALA A 48 -5.39 40.72 -17.00
C ALA A 48 -6.28 39.77 -17.84
N THR A 49 -7.51 40.23 -18.09
CA THR A 49 -8.73 39.54 -18.57
C THR A 49 -9.02 39.78 -20.07
N GLN A 50 -9.71 38.83 -20.72
CA GLN A 50 -10.63 38.86 -21.90
C GLN A 50 -10.42 39.83 -23.09
N SER A 51 -10.29 39.28 -24.32
CA SER A 51 -11.12 39.53 -25.54
C SER A 51 -10.44 39.01 -26.85
N ALA A 52 -11.24 38.51 -27.80
CA ALA A 52 -10.85 38.02 -29.13
C ALA A 52 -10.98 39.14 -30.20
N PRO A 53 -10.77 38.94 -31.54
CA PRO A 53 -10.19 37.84 -32.34
C PRO A 53 -9.11 38.36 -33.36
N THR A 54 -8.82 37.58 -34.42
CA THR A 54 -8.16 37.88 -35.72
C THR A 54 -6.71 37.42 -36.02
N GLN A 55 -6.65 36.45 -36.95
CA GLN A 55 -5.80 36.28 -38.15
C GLN A 55 -4.26 36.06 -38.07
N ARG A 56 -3.90 34.84 -38.55
CA ARG A 56 -2.70 34.32 -39.26
C ARG A 56 -1.94 35.32 -40.19
N PRO A 57 -0.78 34.97 -40.82
CA PRO A 57 0.29 33.97 -40.54
C PRO A 57 1.74 34.58 -40.77
N PRO A 58 2.73 33.92 -41.39
CA PRO A 58 3.93 33.29 -40.80
C PRO A 58 5.25 33.94 -41.29
N LEU A 59 6.42 33.32 -41.05
CA LEU A 59 7.70 33.34 -41.82
C LEU A 59 8.83 32.90 -40.85
N SER A 60 9.42 31.70 -40.94
CA SER A 60 10.42 31.17 -41.91
C SER A 60 11.89 31.47 -41.53
N HIS A 61 12.73 30.43 -41.66
CA HIS A 61 14.20 30.42 -41.82
C HIS A 61 15.07 30.59 -40.55
N THR A 62 15.79 29.57 -40.04
CA THR A 62 16.97 28.77 -40.49
C THR A 62 18.33 29.38 -40.09
N ASN A 63 19.26 28.47 -39.73
CA ASN A 63 20.73 28.60 -39.63
C ASN A 63 21.29 29.25 -38.34
N SER A 64 22.45 28.87 -37.79
CA SER A 64 23.42 27.77 -37.99
C SER A 64 24.54 27.96 -36.95
N SER A 65 25.37 26.93 -36.72
CA SER A 65 26.83 26.97 -36.38
C SER A 65 27.31 27.94 -35.28
N GLY A 66 27.92 27.53 -34.17
CA GLY A 66 29.10 26.67 -34.04
C GLY A 66 30.25 27.49 -33.45
N PHE A 67 30.96 27.00 -32.42
CA PHE A 67 32.33 27.44 -32.12
C PHE A 67 33.05 26.41 -31.25
N LEU A 68 34.24 26.02 -31.71
CA LEU A 68 35.19 25.07 -31.14
C LEU A 68 36.34 25.80 -30.43
N GLY A 69 37.01 25.09 -29.51
CA GLY A 69 38.45 25.23 -29.23
C GLY A 69 38.78 25.83 -27.85
N ASN A 70 39.32 25.04 -26.91
CA ASN A 70 40.76 24.71 -26.72
C ASN A 70 41.46 25.73 -25.79
N ILE A 71 42.41 25.47 -24.88
CA ILE A 71 43.31 24.34 -24.60
C ILE A 71 44.00 24.53 -23.21
N PHE A 72 44.33 23.39 -22.58
CA PHE A 72 45.33 22.97 -21.56
C PHE A 72 46.45 23.83 -20.93
N SER A 73 46.89 23.32 -19.74
CA SER A 73 48.26 23.15 -19.17
C SER A 73 48.58 24.00 -17.91
N GLY A 74 49.30 23.59 -16.83
CA GLY A 74 50.13 22.43 -16.45
C GLY A 74 50.57 22.57 -14.95
N ILE A 75 50.74 21.49 -14.17
CA ILE A 75 51.98 20.77 -13.72
C ILE A 75 52.80 21.37 -12.54
N MET A 76 52.92 20.55 -11.46
CA MET A 76 53.96 20.35 -10.41
C MET A 76 54.74 21.52 -9.74
N LYS A 77 54.79 21.54 -8.40
CA LYS A 77 55.96 21.13 -7.55
C LYS A 77 55.73 21.34 -6.04
N SER A 78 56.65 20.75 -5.28
CA SER A 78 56.74 20.39 -3.86
C SER A 78 57.19 21.48 -2.86
N ALA A 79 57.00 21.15 -1.56
CA ALA A 79 57.90 21.36 -0.41
C ALA A 79 57.68 22.55 0.56
N SER A 80 57.37 22.16 1.82
CA SER A 80 57.92 22.58 3.12
C SER A 80 58.11 24.05 3.55
N ALA A 81 57.73 24.27 4.83
CA ALA A 81 58.29 25.18 5.84
C ALA A 81 57.54 26.51 6.15
N THR A 82 56.86 26.46 7.30
CA THR A 82 56.64 27.43 8.41
C THR A 82 57.65 28.60 8.57
N PRO A 83 57.48 29.63 9.47
CA PRO A 83 56.60 29.73 10.67
C PRO A 83 56.00 31.14 11.03
N SER A 84 55.17 31.13 12.09
CA SER A 84 55.01 32.11 13.21
C SER A 84 54.97 33.61 12.94
N THR A 85 53.99 34.35 13.49
CA THR A 85 54.00 34.99 14.83
C THR A 85 52.72 35.84 14.93
N ALA A 86 52.07 36.19 16.05
CA ALA A 86 52.30 36.11 17.49
C ALA A 86 50.89 36.26 18.15
N ALA A 87 50.52 35.45 19.16
CA ALA A 87 50.61 35.72 20.61
C ALA A 87 49.56 36.77 21.08
N SER A 88 48.87 36.70 22.22
CA SER A 88 48.74 35.83 23.40
C SER A 88 47.53 36.42 24.18
N GLN A 89 46.76 35.77 25.06
CA GLN A 89 47.09 35.25 26.39
C GLN A 89 45.75 34.80 27.04
N SER A 90 45.77 33.67 27.74
CA SER A 90 44.79 33.19 28.74
C SER A 90 44.84 34.06 30.03
N PRO A 91 44.00 33.91 31.10
CA PRO A 91 43.38 32.67 31.63
C PRO A 91 42.00 32.78 32.35
N THR A 92 41.49 31.60 32.77
CA THR A 92 40.43 31.32 33.78
C THR A 92 40.72 31.93 35.18
N PRO A 93 39.91 31.85 36.28
CA PRO A 93 38.68 31.08 36.59
C PRO A 93 37.61 31.78 37.53
N SER A 94 36.57 31.02 37.91
CA SER A 94 35.96 30.94 39.28
C SER A 94 34.74 31.78 39.73
N LYS A 95 33.84 31.04 40.41
CA LYS A 95 33.06 31.31 41.65
C LYS A 95 31.69 32.02 41.62
N GLU A 96 30.75 31.31 42.30
CA GLU A 96 29.74 31.77 43.29
C GLU A 96 28.73 32.85 42.85
N ALA A 97 27.52 33.00 43.39
CA ALA A 97 26.57 32.21 44.16
C ALA A 97 25.35 33.15 44.37
N SER A 98 24.18 32.56 44.56
CA SER A 98 23.06 33.09 45.37
C SER A 98 22.11 34.18 44.82
N LYS A 99 20.82 33.80 44.88
CA LYS A 99 19.69 34.52 45.50
C LYS A 99 19.34 35.93 45.02
N ASN A 100 18.12 36.11 44.50
CA ASN A 100 16.96 36.46 45.33
C ASN A 100 15.67 36.61 44.52
N ALA A 101 14.57 36.28 45.19
CA ALA A 101 13.20 36.50 44.78
C ALA A 101 12.76 37.96 44.99
N ALA A 102 11.88 38.43 44.10
CA ALA A 102 10.82 39.44 44.31
C ALA A 102 10.07 39.55 42.96
N GLY A 103 8.80 39.16 42.84
CA GLY A 103 7.61 39.94 43.21
C GLY A 103 6.90 40.41 41.92
N VAL A 104 5.62 40.81 42.01
CA VAL A 104 4.68 41.28 40.94
C VAL A 104 3.66 40.18 40.59
N SER A 105 2.59 40.05 41.37
CA SER A 105 1.32 40.83 41.42
C SER A 105 0.29 40.35 40.38
N ALA A 106 -0.83 39.89 40.93
CA ALA A 106 -2.01 39.45 40.22
C ALA A 106 -2.77 40.63 39.59
N THR A 107 -2.77 40.70 38.26
CA THR A 107 -3.80 41.36 37.45
C THR A 107 -3.73 40.78 36.04
N GLY A 108 -4.65 39.88 35.70
CA GLY A 108 -4.70 39.26 34.37
C GLY A 108 -5.64 38.05 34.21
N VAL A 109 -6.20 37.55 35.31
CA VAL A 109 -7.12 36.40 35.30
C VAL A 109 -8.54 36.77 34.84
N THR A 110 -8.85 38.06 34.67
CA THR A 110 -10.18 38.52 34.23
C THR A 110 -10.31 38.66 32.71
N ALA A 111 -9.21 38.75 31.95
CA ALA A 111 -9.26 38.90 30.49
C ALA A 111 -9.34 37.56 29.73
N GLU A 112 -8.73 36.50 30.28
CA GLU A 112 -8.71 35.19 29.62
C GLU A 112 -9.95 34.35 29.95
N LEU A 113 -10.64 34.63 31.06
CA LEU A 113 -11.93 34.03 31.39
C LEU A 113 -13.09 34.62 30.55
N GLU A 114 -13.01 35.89 30.19
CA GLU A 114 -13.94 36.50 29.22
C GLU A 114 -13.63 36.05 27.79
N LYS A 115 -12.35 35.83 27.46
CA LYS A 115 -11.96 35.27 26.17
C LYS A 115 -12.42 33.81 26.01
N LEU A 116 -12.28 32.96 27.04
CA LEU A 116 -12.78 31.58 27.03
C LEU A 116 -14.32 31.49 27.02
N LYS A 117 -15.03 32.44 27.63
CA LYS A 117 -16.49 32.58 27.46
C LYS A 117 -16.86 33.03 26.05
N SER A 118 -16.05 33.91 25.43
CA SER A 118 -16.27 34.35 24.04
C SER A 118 -15.92 33.27 23.00
N GLU A 119 -14.95 32.40 23.28
CA GLU A 119 -14.56 31.27 22.43
C GLU A 119 -15.57 30.11 22.56
N GLN A 120 -16.11 29.84 23.76
CA GLN A 120 -17.26 28.93 23.91
C GLN A 120 -18.53 29.46 23.22
N GLN A 121 -18.73 30.78 23.19
CA GLN A 121 -19.84 31.39 22.45
C GLN A 121 -19.61 31.34 20.93
N GLN A 122 -18.35 31.49 20.47
CA GLN A 122 -17.98 31.37 19.05
C GLN A 122 -18.10 29.95 18.51
N ASP A 123 -17.85 28.91 19.31
CA ASP A 123 -18.06 27.50 18.92
C ASP A 123 -19.56 27.15 18.83
N VAL A 124 -20.40 27.83 19.62
CA VAL A 124 -21.87 27.73 19.50
C VAL A 124 -22.37 28.46 18.24
N ASP A 125 -21.75 29.58 17.86
CA ASP A 125 -22.07 30.33 16.64
C ASP A 125 -21.50 29.68 15.36
N TYR A 126 -20.42 28.90 15.45
CA TYR A 126 -19.87 28.13 14.32
C TYR A 126 -20.77 26.96 13.92
N LEU A 127 -21.51 26.39 14.88
CA LEU A 127 -22.59 25.42 14.62
C LEU A 127 -23.91 26.07 14.18
N GLY A 128 -24.03 27.40 14.27
CA GLY A 128 -25.18 28.19 13.80
C GLY A 128 -25.07 28.68 12.34
N LYS A 129 -23.91 28.54 11.68
CA LYS A 129 -23.64 29.12 10.36
C LYS A 129 -23.97 28.25 9.13
N TYR A 130 -24.60 27.09 9.31
CA TYR A 130 -25.17 26.30 8.21
C TYR A 130 -26.70 26.12 8.36
N ILE A 131 -27.38 27.22 8.66
CA ILE A 131 -28.82 27.37 8.43
C ILE A 131 -28.96 28.32 7.24
N VAL A 132 -29.39 27.80 6.10
CA VAL A 132 -29.88 28.62 4.99
C VAL A 132 -31.34 29.00 5.34
N PRO A 133 -31.70 30.28 5.48
CA PRO A 133 -33.09 30.68 5.58
C PRO A 133 -33.77 30.51 4.22
N PHE A 134 -34.93 29.88 4.19
CA PHE A 134 -35.84 29.97 3.04
C PHE A 134 -36.28 31.43 2.85
N PRO A 135 -36.38 31.94 1.61
CA PRO A 135 -36.83 33.29 1.35
C PRO A 135 -38.34 33.42 1.64
N PRO A 136 -38.84 34.61 2.02
CA PRO A 136 -40.26 34.87 2.09
C PRO A 136 -40.77 35.13 0.67
N THR A 137 -41.73 34.33 0.20
CA THR A 137 -42.50 34.68 -1.00
C THR A 137 -43.50 35.76 -0.61
N SER A 138 -43.20 37.00 -0.98
CA SER A 138 -44.13 38.13 -0.98
C SER A 138 -45.13 37.96 -2.12
N LEU A 139 -46.41 37.82 -1.79
CA LEU A 139 -47.52 38.23 -2.65
C LEU A 139 -48.19 39.40 -1.93
N ASP A 140 -47.99 40.59 -2.49
CA ASP A 140 -48.60 41.83 -2.03
C ASP A 140 -50.12 41.79 -2.17
N ALA A 141 -50.75 42.48 -1.22
CA ALA A 141 -52.18 42.69 -1.13
C ALA A 141 -52.69 43.66 -2.22
N SER A 142 -53.84 43.34 -2.81
CA SER A 142 -54.76 44.35 -3.33
C SER A 142 -56.15 44.12 -2.74
N ALA A 143 -56.68 45.16 -2.12
CA ALA A 143 -57.99 45.23 -1.51
C ALA A 143 -59.13 44.94 -2.50
N GLY A 144 -60.19 44.31 -1.98
CA GLY A 144 -61.47 44.12 -2.65
C GLY A 144 -62.51 43.69 -1.61
N ASP A 145 -63.36 44.64 -1.26
CA ASP A 145 -64.55 44.53 -0.41
C ASP A 145 -65.58 43.56 -1.05
N ASP A 146 -66.26 42.73 -0.25
CA ASP A 146 -67.68 42.35 -0.44
C ASP A 146 -68.16 41.25 0.54
N THR A 147 -68.87 41.72 1.56
CA THR A 147 -70.20 41.32 2.06
C THR A 147 -70.69 39.83 2.09
N HIS A 148 -71.25 39.49 3.26
CA HIS A 148 -72.37 38.54 3.56
C HIS A 148 -72.10 37.10 4.09
N PRO A 149 -73.01 36.53 4.94
CA PRO A 149 -72.65 35.97 6.25
C PRO A 149 -72.93 34.46 6.47
N ARG A 150 -72.34 33.93 7.55
CA ARG A 150 -72.74 32.77 8.40
C ARG A 150 -73.28 31.49 7.73
N ARG A 151 -72.58 30.38 8.00
CA ARG A 151 -73.22 29.16 8.54
C ARG A 151 -72.26 28.32 9.39
N GLN A 152 -72.44 28.37 10.71
CA GLN A 152 -71.93 27.34 11.61
C GLN A 152 -72.68 26.04 11.31
N SER A 153 -71.95 24.97 11.01
CA SER A 153 -72.47 23.61 11.16
C SER A 153 -71.44 22.76 11.91
N ASN A 154 -71.91 22.22 13.04
CA ASN A 154 -71.24 21.23 13.86
C ASN A 154 -70.97 19.97 13.03
N ILE A 155 -69.71 19.60 12.84
CA ILE A 155 -69.31 18.22 12.52
C ILE A 155 -68.09 17.85 13.38
N LYS A 156 -68.28 16.77 14.16
CA LYS A 156 -67.31 16.12 15.03
C LYS A 156 -66.06 15.66 14.24
N GLY A 157 -64.89 15.87 14.85
CA GLY A 157 -63.67 15.06 14.71
C GLY A 157 -63.16 14.73 13.31
N LYS A 158 -62.41 15.65 12.69
CA LYS A 158 -61.43 15.32 11.64
C LYS A 158 -60.03 15.60 12.16
N THR A 159 -59.21 14.56 12.32
CA THR A 159 -57.75 14.69 12.41
C THR A 159 -57.25 15.35 11.12
N PRO A 160 -56.37 16.37 11.20
CA PRO A 160 -55.90 17.06 10.01
C PRO A 160 -54.94 16.14 9.24
N THR A 161 -55.35 15.67 8.07
CA THR A 161 -54.50 14.95 7.11
C THR A 161 -54.17 15.89 5.96
N GLY A 162 -52.91 16.34 5.89
CA GLY A 162 -52.38 17.28 4.89
C GLY A 162 -51.00 17.83 5.29
N LEU A 163 -50.38 18.65 4.43
CA LEU A 163 -49.01 19.22 4.52
C LEU A 163 -48.64 19.96 5.85
N GLY A 164 -49.56 20.08 6.81
CA GLY A 164 -49.35 20.64 8.15
C GLY A 164 -49.48 19.66 9.32
N ALA A 165 -49.68 18.36 9.07
CA ALA A 165 -49.85 17.34 10.11
C ALA A 165 -48.52 16.86 10.71
N GLU A 166 -48.53 16.57 12.01
CA GLU A 166 -47.42 15.98 12.76
C GLU A 166 -46.93 14.69 12.11
N PRO A 167 -45.61 14.49 11.92
CA PRO A 167 -45.10 13.24 11.36
C PRO A 167 -45.26 12.08 12.36
N LEU A 168 -45.67 10.91 11.86
CA LEU A 168 -45.76 9.67 12.62
C LEU A 168 -44.37 9.11 12.90
N ASN A 169 -44.13 8.79 14.17
CA ASN A 169 -42.82 8.30 14.64
C ASN A 169 -42.63 6.82 14.35
N ILE A 170 -41.59 6.50 13.59
CA ILE A 170 -41.02 5.15 13.46
C ILE A 170 -39.82 5.09 14.40
N VAL A 171 -39.93 4.33 15.48
CA VAL A 171 -38.91 4.28 16.54
C VAL A 171 -38.10 3.00 16.41
N ILE A 172 -36.78 3.12 16.39
CA ILE A 172 -35.83 1.99 16.46
C ILE A 172 -35.11 2.06 17.81
N LEU A 173 -35.24 1.01 18.61
CA LEU A 173 -34.49 0.86 19.85
C LEU A 173 -33.20 0.07 19.59
N GLY A 174 -32.05 0.68 19.82
CA GLY A 174 -30.72 0.11 19.59
C GLY A 174 -30.13 0.50 18.23
N ALA A 175 -28.84 0.84 18.22
CA ALA A 175 -28.10 1.27 17.03
C ALA A 175 -26.85 0.38 16.77
N SER A 176 -27.05 -0.94 16.84
CA SER A 176 -26.06 -1.93 16.44
C SER A 176 -26.38 -2.48 15.03
N PHE A 177 -25.89 -3.68 14.67
CA PHE A 177 -26.06 -4.28 13.34
C PHE A 177 -27.51 -4.24 12.83
N GLY A 178 -28.48 -4.73 13.61
CA GLY A 178 -29.89 -4.78 13.20
C GLY A 178 -30.53 -3.40 13.12
N GLY A 179 -30.29 -2.54 14.12
CA GLY A 179 -30.86 -1.19 14.17
C GLY A 179 -30.37 -0.28 13.05
N LEU A 180 -29.06 -0.29 12.77
CA LEU A 180 -28.50 0.48 11.67
C LEU A 180 -28.95 -0.07 10.31
N SER A 181 -28.98 -1.40 10.15
CA SER A 181 -29.45 -2.01 8.89
C SER A 181 -30.92 -1.68 8.60
N CYS A 182 -31.80 -1.79 9.61
CA CYS A 182 -33.21 -1.38 9.48
C CYS A 182 -33.35 0.12 9.20
N ALA A 183 -32.57 0.97 9.87
CA ALA A 183 -32.62 2.41 9.66
C ALA A 183 -32.21 2.82 8.24
N HIS A 184 -31.11 2.27 7.74
CA HIS A 184 -30.64 2.51 6.38
C HIS A 184 -31.65 1.98 5.36
N HIS A 185 -32.14 0.75 5.52
CA HIS A 185 -33.14 0.18 4.62
C HIS A 185 -34.43 1.01 4.61
N PHE A 186 -34.87 1.47 5.78
CA PHE A 186 -36.07 2.31 5.87
C PHE A 186 -35.90 3.62 5.09
N LEU A 187 -34.77 4.31 5.27
CA LEU A 187 -34.50 5.59 4.63
C LEU A 187 -34.14 5.46 3.13
N ASP A 188 -33.49 4.38 2.72
CA ASP A 188 -33.12 4.13 1.32
C ASP A 188 -34.33 3.66 0.48
N TYR A 189 -35.16 2.77 1.03
CA TYR A 189 -36.15 2.01 0.24
C TYR A 189 -37.58 2.06 0.76
N THR A 190 -37.80 1.98 2.08
CA THR A 190 -39.17 1.90 2.61
C THR A 190 -39.87 3.25 2.48
N ILE A 191 -39.22 4.34 2.88
CA ILE A 191 -39.83 5.67 2.91
C ILE A 191 -40.19 6.21 1.52
N THR A 192 -39.47 5.79 0.47
CA THR A 192 -39.71 6.20 -0.92
C THR A 192 -40.94 5.52 -1.54
N LYS A 193 -41.35 4.37 -0.99
CA LYS A 193 -42.55 3.62 -1.39
C LYS A 193 -43.81 3.99 -0.59
N LEU A 194 -43.67 4.87 0.40
CA LEU A 194 -44.77 5.40 1.20
C LEU A 194 -45.32 6.68 0.58
N ARG A 195 -46.41 7.21 1.13
CA ARG A 195 -47.15 8.38 0.63
C ARG A 195 -47.82 8.14 -0.72
N THR A 196 -48.41 6.97 -0.84
CA THR A 196 -49.11 6.52 -2.06
C THR A 196 -50.50 7.17 -2.22
N THR A 197 -51.04 7.75 -1.15
CA THR A 197 -52.38 8.33 -1.11
C THR A 197 -52.36 9.81 -0.72
N SER A 198 -53.33 10.60 -1.19
CA SER A 198 -53.41 12.05 -0.91
C SER A 198 -53.63 12.39 0.57
N THR A 199 -54.08 11.42 1.37
CA THR A 199 -54.29 11.53 2.82
C THR A 199 -53.13 10.93 3.64
N ALA A 200 -52.06 10.45 2.98
CA ALA A 200 -50.95 9.79 3.65
C ALA A 200 -50.23 10.73 4.63
N PRO A 201 -49.87 10.25 5.83
CA PRO A 201 -49.14 11.04 6.81
C PRO A 201 -47.65 11.16 6.45
N ASN A 202 -46.99 12.15 7.04
CA ASN A 202 -45.53 12.20 7.03
C ASN A 202 -44.95 11.19 8.04
N TYR A 203 -43.80 10.59 7.74
CA TYR A 203 -43.10 9.68 8.64
C TYR A 203 -41.76 10.27 9.08
N ARG A 204 -41.40 10.02 10.34
CA ARG A 204 -40.12 10.42 10.95
C ARG A 204 -39.45 9.20 11.59
N LEU A 205 -38.18 8.98 11.26
CA LEU A 205 -37.38 7.91 11.87
C LEU A 205 -36.62 8.43 13.09
N ILE A 206 -36.75 7.71 14.22
CA ILE A 206 -36.06 8.03 15.48
C ILE A 206 -35.26 6.80 15.91
N ILE A 207 -33.95 6.94 16.04
CA ILE A 207 -33.09 5.89 16.62
C ILE A 207 -32.76 6.27 18.07
N ILE A 208 -32.94 5.33 18.99
CA ILE A 208 -32.61 5.50 20.41
C ILE A 208 -31.50 4.52 20.77
N SER A 209 -30.36 5.03 21.24
CA SER A 209 -29.20 4.20 21.56
C SER A 209 -28.50 4.72 22.82
N PRO A 210 -28.02 3.84 23.72
CA PRO A 210 -27.27 4.26 24.91
C PRO A 210 -25.95 4.96 24.55
N SER A 211 -25.47 4.78 23.32
CA SER A 211 -24.25 5.43 22.84
C SER A 211 -24.34 6.04 21.44
N THR A 212 -23.51 7.05 21.22
CA THR A 212 -23.26 7.73 19.94
C THR A 212 -22.36 6.93 19.00
N HIS A 213 -21.68 5.89 19.50
CA HIS A 213 -20.81 5.02 18.72
C HIS A 213 -21.32 3.58 18.74
N ILE A 214 -21.15 2.86 17.63
CA ILE A 214 -21.26 1.40 17.63
C ILE A 214 -19.97 0.83 18.21
N TYR A 215 -20.09 -0.19 19.07
CA TYR A 215 -18.95 -0.97 19.52
C TYR A 215 -18.79 -2.20 18.63
N TRP A 216 -17.62 -2.35 18.00
CA TRP A 216 -17.27 -3.48 17.14
C TRP A 216 -16.97 -4.74 17.96
N ASN A 217 -18.00 -5.28 18.60
CA ASN A 217 -17.91 -6.44 19.49
C ASN A 217 -17.36 -7.71 18.82
N ILE A 218 -17.46 -7.82 17.48
CA ILE A 218 -16.80 -8.88 16.70
C ILE A 218 -15.29 -8.92 17.01
N GLY A 219 -14.65 -7.75 17.15
CA GLY A 219 -13.23 -7.60 17.46
C GLY A 219 -12.88 -7.53 18.95
N ALA A 220 -13.86 -7.53 19.84
CA ALA A 220 -13.65 -7.38 21.29
C ALA A 220 -12.61 -8.36 21.88
N PRO A 221 -12.61 -9.67 21.52
CA PRO A 221 -11.62 -10.63 22.04
C PRO A 221 -10.17 -10.28 21.72
N ARG A 222 -9.91 -9.46 20.68
CA ARG A 222 -8.58 -8.94 20.36
C ARG A 222 -8.36 -7.54 20.92
N ALA A 223 -9.38 -6.68 20.92
CA ALA A 223 -9.28 -5.32 21.46
C ALA A 223 -8.92 -5.33 22.96
N LEU A 224 -9.47 -6.27 23.74
CA LEU A 224 -9.19 -6.37 25.18
C LEU A 224 -7.78 -6.86 25.51
N VAL A 225 -7.07 -7.48 24.57
CA VAL A 225 -5.76 -8.12 24.81
C VAL A 225 -4.64 -7.09 24.95
N GLY A 226 -4.72 -5.97 24.23
CA GLY A 226 -3.76 -4.87 24.36
C GLY A 226 -4.08 -3.68 23.45
N PRO A 227 -3.64 -2.46 23.84
CA PRO A 227 -4.08 -1.18 23.24
C PRO A 227 -3.64 -0.98 21.79
N GLY A 228 -2.65 -1.73 21.30
CA GLY A 228 -2.12 -1.62 19.94
C GLY A 228 -2.64 -2.65 18.95
N LEU A 229 -3.49 -3.61 19.36
CA LEU A 229 -3.97 -4.67 18.48
C LEU A 229 -5.20 -4.28 17.67
N ILE A 230 -6.14 -3.58 18.30
CA ILE A 230 -7.26 -2.87 17.65
C ILE A 230 -7.35 -1.54 18.40
N LYS A 231 -7.23 -0.44 17.67
CA LYS A 231 -7.30 0.89 18.29
C LYS A 231 -8.73 1.22 18.68
N HIS A 232 -8.89 2.15 19.62
CA HIS A 232 -10.22 2.56 20.08
C HIS A 232 -11.02 3.23 18.96
N GLU A 233 -10.38 4.05 18.12
CA GLU A 233 -10.98 4.67 16.92
C GLU A 233 -11.55 3.65 15.92
N ASP A 234 -10.94 2.46 15.87
CA ASP A 234 -11.33 1.37 14.97
C ASP A 234 -12.41 0.46 15.59
N ALA A 235 -12.42 0.36 16.92
CA ALA A 235 -13.39 -0.44 17.68
C ALA A 235 -14.69 0.32 17.99
N PHE A 236 -14.66 1.65 18.04
CA PHE A 236 -15.80 2.51 18.36
C PHE A 236 -16.02 3.51 17.23
N ILE A 237 -17.08 3.32 16.45
CA ILE A 237 -17.31 4.09 15.22
C ILE A 237 -18.52 4.99 15.41
N PRO A 238 -18.42 6.31 15.12
CA PRO A 238 -19.51 7.24 15.34
C PRO A 238 -20.68 6.95 14.39
N ILE A 239 -21.89 6.84 14.96
CA ILE A 239 -23.08 6.43 14.21
C ILE A 239 -23.61 7.57 13.33
N GLU A 240 -23.73 8.78 13.90
CA GLU A 240 -24.39 9.92 13.25
C GLU A 240 -23.77 10.34 11.90
N PRO A 241 -22.43 10.39 11.74
CA PRO A 241 -21.81 10.66 10.44
C PRO A 241 -22.20 9.66 9.35
N GLY A 242 -22.55 8.41 9.69
CA GLY A 242 -22.97 7.38 8.73
C GLY A 242 -24.24 7.72 7.95
N PHE A 243 -25.06 8.64 8.48
CA PHE A 243 -26.32 9.04 7.87
C PHE A 243 -26.19 10.30 6.99
N HIS A 244 -24.99 10.72 6.60
CA HIS A 244 -24.78 11.93 5.80
C HIS A 244 -25.54 11.94 4.46
N ARG A 245 -25.78 10.77 3.86
CA ARG A 245 -26.53 10.61 2.60
C ARG A 245 -28.03 10.84 2.75
N HIS A 246 -28.53 10.84 3.98
CA HIS A 246 -29.94 10.99 4.33
C HIS A 246 -30.31 12.43 4.73
N ARG A 247 -29.43 13.40 4.45
CA ARG A 247 -29.68 14.84 4.66
C ARG A 247 -30.88 15.28 3.81
N GLY A 248 -32.03 15.49 4.45
CA GLY A 248 -33.29 15.83 3.80
C GLY A 248 -34.48 15.01 4.32
N HIS A 249 -34.23 13.80 4.83
CA HIS A 249 -35.25 13.00 5.50
C HIS A 249 -35.48 13.46 6.95
N GLN A 250 -36.70 13.24 7.46
CA GLN A 250 -37.01 13.49 8.88
C GLN A 250 -36.42 12.37 9.74
N PHE A 251 -35.19 12.56 10.18
CA PHE A 251 -34.39 11.58 10.92
C PHE A 251 -33.75 12.20 12.16
N THR A 252 -33.72 11.49 13.28
CA THR A 252 -33.04 11.94 14.51
C THR A 252 -32.49 10.77 15.32
N ILE A 253 -31.26 10.91 15.83
CA ILE A 253 -30.65 9.99 16.79
C ILE A 253 -30.71 10.62 18.19
N ILE A 254 -31.25 9.87 19.14
CA ILE A 254 -31.35 10.25 20.55
C ILE A 254 -30.45 9.32 21.37
N GLN A 255 -29.50 9.91 22.10
CA GLN A 255 -28.67 9.15 23.03
C GLN A 255 -29.44 8.90 24.34
N GLY A 256 -29.83 7.66 24.58
CA GLY A 256 -30.59 7.26 25.76
C GLY A 256 -30.88 5.77 25.81
N GLU A 257 -31.29 5.30 26.97
CA GLU A 257 -31.62 3.91 27.25
C GLU A 257 -33.12 3.76 27.52
N CYS A 258 -33.79 2.82 26.84
CA CYS A 258 -35.20 2.55 27.11
C CYS A 258 -35.34 1.80 28.43
N LYS A 259 -36.15 2.32 29.34
CA LYS A 259 -36.40 1.73 30.66
C LYS A 259 -37.72 0.98 30.74
N THR A 260 -38.77 1.50 30.09
CA THR A 260 -40.08 0.84 30.04
C THR A 260 -40.75 1.07 28.69
N MET A 261 -41.55 0.10 28.26
CA MET A 261 -42.41 0.18 27.08
C MET A 261 -43.86 -0.08 27.50
N ASP A 262 -44.74 0.85 27.13
CA ASP A 262 -46.19 0.68 27.24
C ASP A 262 -46.76 0.32 25.87
N LYS A 263 -47.27 -0.91 25.75
CA LYS A 263 -47.86 -1.42 24.50
C LYS A 263 -49.25 -0.83 24.23
N ASP A 264 -50.01 -0.51 25.27
CA ASP A 264 -51.41 -0.08 25.17
C ASP A 264 -51.46 1.43 24.86
N ALA A 265 -50.60 2.22 25.52
CA ALA A 265 -50.41 3.64 25.19
C ALA A 265 -49.54 3.88 23.95
N ARG A 266 -48.87 2.84 23.42
CA ARG A 266 -47.87 2.93 22.33
C ARG A 266 -46.76 3.97 22.61
N THR A 267 -46.19 3.90 23.81
CA THR A 267 -45.10 4.80 24.21
C THR A 267 -43.90 4.03 24.77
N VAL A 268 -42.73 4.64 24.66
CA VAL A 268 -41.49 4.15 25.30
C VAL A 268 -40.95 5.24 26.22
N THR A 269 -40.55 4.84 27.43
CA THR A 269 -39.90 5.72 28.40
C THR A 269 -38.40 5.53 28.32
N VAL A 270 -37.68 6.63 28.14
CA VAL A 270 -36.25 6.64 27.83
C VAL A 270 -35.52 7.52 28.84
N GLU A 271 -34.46 6.98 29.42
CA GLU A 271 -33.47 7.73 30.18
C GLU A 271 -32.44 8.34 29.24
N LEU A 272 -32.46 9.65 29.11
CA LEU A 272 -31.64 10.44 28.19
C LEU A 272 -30.27 10.74 28.80
N ILE A 273 -29.23 10.62 27.96
CA ILE A 273 -27.84 10.82 28.36
C ILE A 273 -27.34 12.11 27.73
N GLY A 274 -27.16 13.15 28.56
CA GLY A 274 -26.64 14.46 28.16
C GLY A 274 -27.70 15.48 27.71
N SER A 275 -27.32 16.76 27.67
CA SER A 275 -28.21 17.88 27.33
C SER A 275 -28.63 17.89 25.86
N THR A 276 -27.77 17.42 24.94
CA THR A 276 -28.09 17.29 23.51
C THR A 276 -29.25 16.32 23.29
N ALA A 277 -29.26 15.17 23.98
CA ALA A 277 -30.33 14.19 23.90
C ALA A 277 -31.65 14.75 24.44
N GLN A 278 -31.61 15.48 25.56
CA GLN A 278 -32.77 16.19 26.12
C GLN A 278 -33.35 17.18 25.12
N ARG A 279 -32.51 18.00 24.46
CA ARG A 279 -32.95 18.98 23.46
C ARG A 279 -33.60 18.31 22.24
N ARG A 280 -32.98 17.25 21.70
CA ARG A 280 -33.50 16.48 20.57
C ARG A 280 -34.84 15.81 20.93
N CYS A 281 -34.95 15.21 22.11
CA CYS A 281 -36.18 14.58 22.59
C CYS A 281 -37.29 15.61 22.82
N SER A 282 -36.97 16.77 23.41
CA SER A 282 -37.95 17.87 23.56
C SER A 282 -38.41 18.43 22.21
N GLN A 283 -37.57 18.49 21.17
CA GLN A 283 -38.02 18.88 19.82
C GLN A 283 -38.98 17.85 19.20
N VAL A 284 -38.77 16.56 19.48
CA VAL A 284 -39.68 15.48 19.07
C VAL A 284 -41.03 15.60 19.79
N ASN A 285 -41.02 15.89 21.09
CA ASN A 285 -42.21 15.93 21.96
C ASN A 285 -43.00 17.25 21.94
N LYS A 286 -42.34 18.40 21.72
CA LYS A 286 -42.98 19.75 21.68
C LYS A 286 -43.94 19.93 20.49
N ARG A 287 -43.83 19.03 19.51
CA ARG A 287 -44.72 18.89 18.37
C ARG A 287 -45.97 18.06 18.76
N LEU A 288 -45.77 16.95 19.47
CA LEU A 288 -46.84 16.01 19.89
C LEU A 288 -47.96 16.65 20.75
N SER A 289 -47.65 17.69 21.52
CA SER A 289 -48.57 18.31 22.49
C SER A 289 -49.70 19.16 21.88
N LYS A 290 -49.82 19.25 20.55
CA LYS A 290 -50.89 20.02 19.88
C LYS A 290 -52.07 19.17 19.37
N ALA A 291 -52.00 17.84 19.43
CA ALA A 291 -52.95 16.96 18.73
C ALA A 291 -53.72 15.94 19.61
N THR A 292 -53.48 15.82 20.91
CA THR A 292 -54.20 14.84 21.75
C THR A 292 -54.55 15.42 23.13
N SER A 293 -55.78 15.17 23.58
CA SER A 293 -56.26 15.46 24.94
C SER A 293 -55.32 14.87 25.99
N PRO A 294 -55.11 15.53 27.14
CA PRO A 294 -54.12 15.11 28.12
C PRO A 294 -54.54 13.79 28.78
N ILE A 295 -53.86 12.71 28.44
CA ILE A 295 -53.79 11.53 29.30
C ILE A 295 -52.90 11.92 30.48
N SER A 296 -53.40 11.65 31.68
CA SER A 296 -52.87 12.04 32.99
C SER A 296 -51.34 11.93 33.11
N PRO A 297 -50.64 13.01 33.52
CA PRO A 297 -49.20 13.01 33.75
C PRO A 297 -48.91 12.38 35.11
N ALA A 298 -48.85 11.04 35.15
CA ALA A 298 -48.25 10.36 36.29
C ALA A 298 -46.73 10.26 36.07
N GLU A 299 -46.00 11.09 36.82
CA GLU A 299 -44.67 10.84 37.39
C GLU A 299 -43.44 10.79 36.46
N SER A 300 -42.83 11.95 36.21
CA SER A 300 -41.55 12.32 36.85
C SER A 300 -41.11 13.72 36.40
N ASN A 301 -40.88 14.64 37.34
CA ASN A 301 -40.32 15.97 37.08
C ASN A 301 -38.81 15.93 36.71
N ASN A 302 -38.30 14.80 36.22
CA ASN A 302 -36.90 14.62 35.91
C ASN A 302 -36.67 14.81 34.40
N PRO A 303 -35.99 15.89 33.95
CA PRO A 303 -35.77 16.14 32.51
C PRO A 303 -34.94 15.05 31.81
N LYS A 304 -34.28 14.17 32.58
CA LYS A 304 -33.57 12.99 32.08
C LYS A 304 -34.49 11.84 31.66
N ILE A 305 -35.69 11.70 32.22
CA ILE A 305 -36.61 10.63 31.84
C ILE A 305 -37.70 11.26 30.96
N GLN A 306 -37.83 10.80 29.72
CA GLN A 306 -38.84 11.30 28.80
C GLN A 306 -39.56 10.15 28.09
N THR A 307 -40.84 10.36 27.83
CA THR A 307 -41.70 9.42 27.11
C THR A 307 -41.82 9.84 25.65
N ILE A 308 -41.72 8.88 24.74
CA ILE A 308 -41.83 9.07 23.29
C ILE A 308 -42.93 8.14 22.74
N GLY A 309 -43.92 8.71 22.06
CA GLY A 309 -44.94 7.93 21.36
C GLY A 309 -44.46 7.38 20.02
N TYR A 310 -44.88 6.16 19.68
CA TYR A 310 -44.50 5.49 18.42
C TYR A 310 -45.70 5.02 17.60
N HIS A 311 -45.59 5.17 16.28
CA HIS A 311 -46.52 4.61 15.30
C HIS A 311 -46.07 3.24 14.79
N ALA A 312 -44.77 3.01 14.71
CA ALA A 312 -44.18 1.69 14.55
C ALA A 312 -42.94 1.60 15.46
N LEU A 313 -42.68 0.41 15.99
CA LEU A 313 -41.56 0.17 16.89
C LEU A 313 -40.77 -1.04 16.42
N ILE A 314 -39.48 -0.83 16.15
CA ILE A 314 -38.54 -1.91 15.82
C ILE A 314 -37.55 -2.00 16.96
N MET A 315 -37.43 -3.19 17.54
CA MET A 315 -36.61 -3.40 18.73
C MET A 315 -35.40 -4.24 18.40
N CYS A 316 -34.24 -3.60 18.54
CA CYS A 316 -32.91 -4.08 18.16
C CYS A 316 -31.90 -3.90 19.31
N THR A 317 -32.34 -3.99 20.56
CA THR A 317 -31.51 -3.73 21.76
C THR A 317 -30.45 -4.81 21.99
N GLY A 318 -30.56 -5.95 21.32
CA GLY A 318 -29.56 -7.02 21.31
C GLY A 318 -29.38 -7.68 22.67
N SER A 319 -28.19 -8.23 22.89
CA SER A 319 -27.79 -8.88 24.14
C SER A 319 -26.51 -8.25 24.69
N SER A 320 -26.33 -8.34 26.01
CA SER A 320 -25.12 -7.86 26.70
C SER A 320 -24.35 -9.04 27.29
N ALA A 321 -23.03 -8.99 27.20
CA ALA A 321 -22.16 -9.92 27.89
C ALA A 321 -22.02 -9.51 29.36
N HIS A 322 -21.71 -10.47 30.22
CA HIS A 322 -21.39 -10.23 31.62
C HIS A 322 -20.08 -9.44 31.81
N SER A 323 -19.25 -9.36 30.76
CA SER A 323 -18.04 -8.55 30.76
C SER A 323 -18.27 -7.24 30.01
N ASP A 324 -17.97 -6.16 30.73
CA ASP A 324 -17.83 -4.80 30.20
C ASP A 324 -16.83 -4.69 29.04
N LEU A 325 -15.97 -5.69 28.85
CA LEU A 325 -14.95 -5.71 27.79
C LEU A 325 -15.45 -6.32 26.48
N LEU A 326 -16.61 -7.00 26.49
CA LEU A 326 -17.12 -7.78 25.35
C LEU A 326 -18.41 -7.22 24.75
N SER A 327 -19.10 -6.35 25.48
CA SER A 327 -20.30 -5.64 25.01
C SER A 327 -20.28 -4.18 25.47
N LEU A 328 -21.04 -3.35 24.76
CA LEU A 328 -21.23 -1.95 25.12
C LEU A 328 -22.06 -1.85 26.41
N HIS A 329 -21.58 -1.11 27.41
CA HIS A 329 -22.30 -0.88 28.66
C HIS A 329 -22.56 0.63 28.87
N GLY A 330 -23.74 1.07 28.42
CA GLY A 330 -24.11 2.48 28.42
C GLY A 330 -23.32 3.27 27.35
N PRO A 331 -22.82 4.48 27.68
CA PRO A 331 -21.96 5.26 26.78
C PRO A 331 -20.63 4.55 26.47
N HIS A 332 -20.19 4.59 25.20
CA HIS A 332 -18.92 4.04 24.72
C HIS A 332 -17.69 4.45 25.54
N LEU A 333 -17.70 5.65 26.15
CA LEU A 333 -16.62 6.12 27.02
C LEU A 333 -16.43 5.21 28.25
N ASN A 334 -17.50 4.61 28.77
CA ASN A 334 -17.41 3.67 29.90
C ASN A 334 -16.66 2.41 29.47
N THR A 335 -16.97 1.87 28.30
CA THR A 335 -16.30 0.69 27.72
C THR A 335 -14.86 0.97 27.35
N ILE A 336 -14.56 2.15 26.81
CA ILE A 336 -13.19 2.62 26.60
C ILE A 336 -12.42 2.71 27.92
N GLY A 337 -13.05 3.26 28.97
CA GLY A 337 -12.48 3.33 30.32
C GLY A 337 -12.20 1.96 30.92
N ALA A 338 -13.15 1.02 30.78
CA ALA A 338 -13.00 -0.37 31.22
C ALA A 338 -11.84 -1.07 30.47
N LEU A 339 -11.74 -0.91 29.15
CA LEU A 339 -10.64 -1.44 28.34
C LEU A 339 -9.28 -0.88 28.78
N ASN A 340 -9.15 0.43 28.95
CA ASN A 340 -7.90 1.07 29.41
C ASN A 340 -7.49 0.61 30.81
N THR A 341 -8.45 0.53 31.72
CA THR A 341 -8.25 0.02 33.08
C THR A 341 -7.78 -1.43 33.04
N PHE A 342 -8.42 -2.25 32.19
CA PHE A 342 -8.06 -3.65 32.01
C PHE A 342 -6.66 -3.81 31.42
N HIS A 343 -6.30 -3.07 30.36
CA HIS A 343 -4.95 -3.11 29.76
C HIS A 343 -3.86 -2.78 30.79
N SER A 344 -4.12 -1.79 31.66
CA SER A 344 -3.17 -1.42 32.72
C SER A 344 -2.97 -2.56 33.74
N LYS A 345 -4.03 -3.32 34.05
CA LYS A 345 -3.96 -4.49 34.93
C LYS A 345 -3.31 -5.70 34.24
N VAL A 346 -3.49 -5.87 32.93
CA VAL A 346 -2.95 -7.00 32.14
C VAL A 346 -1.43 -7.03 32.16
N ASP A 347 -0.75 -5.89 32.12
CA ASP A 347 0.71 -5.82 32.15
C ASP A 347 1.30 -6.35 33.48
N GLY A 348 0.64 -6.06 34.61
CA GLY A 348 1.05 -6.50 35.95
C GLY A 348 0.64 -7.92 36.34
N ALA A 349 -0.38 -8.49 35.69
CA ALA A 349 -0.94 -9.80 36.04
C ALA A 349 0.04 -10.96 35.76
N LYS A 350 0.16 -11.92 36.67
CA LYS A 350 0.91 -13.18 36.48
C LYS A 350 -0.01 -14.35 36.15
N SER A 351 -1.25 -14.29 36.65
CA SER A 351 -2.31 -15.27 36.48
C SER A 351 -3.57 -14.60 35.92
N ILE A 352 -4.14 -15.18 34.86
CA ILE A 352 -5.36 -14.69 34.21
C ILE A 352 -6.33 -15.86 34.04
N VAL A 353 -7.56 -15.69 34.50
CA VAL A 353 -8.63 -16.67 34.34
C VAL A 353 -9.67 -16.13 33.35
N VAL A 354 -9.89 -16.89 32.28
CA VAL A 354 -10.98 -16.67 31.31
C VAL A 354 -12.06 -17.70 31.60
N CYS A 355 -13.27 -17.25 31.93
CA CYS A 355 -14.37 -18.14 32.29
C CYS A 355 -15.40 -18.22 31.17
N GLY A 356 -15.50 -19.36 30.49
CA GLY A 356 -16.47 -19.63 29.42
C GLY A 356 -15.84 -20.31 28.20
N GLY A 357 -16.22 -21.55 27.91
CA GLY A 357 -15.68 -22.35 26.80
C GLY A 357 -16.26 -22.03 25.41
N GLY A 358 -17.03 -20.95 25.25
CA GLY A 358 -17.58 -20.51 23.96
C GLY A 358 -16.56 -19.78 23.08
N CYS A 359 -16.98 -19.27 21.91
CA CYS A 359 -16.05 -18.58 21.00
C CYS A 359 -15.35 -17.39 21.63
N SER A 360 -16.05 -16.52 22.36
CA SER A 360 -15.44 -15.34 22.99
C SER A 360 -14.35 -15.71 23.99
N GLY A 361 -14.57 -16.75 24.82
CA GLY A 361 -13.56 -17.20 25.79
C GLY A 361 -12.39 -17.94 25.15
N VAL A 362 -12.66 -18.80 24.16
CA VAL A 362 -11.62 -19.52 23.40
C VAL A 362 -10.74 -18.56 22.60
N GLU A 363 -11.33 -17.55 21.96
CA GLU A 363 -10.59 -16.50 21.26
C GLU A 363 -9.77 -15.67 22.24
N THR A 364 -10.40 -15.17 23.30
CA THR A 364 -9.73 -14.34 24.31
C THR A 364 -8.53 -15.06 24.94
N ALA A 365 -8.71 -16.30 25.41
CA ALA A 365 -7.63 -17.08 26.01
C ALA A 365 -6.48 -17.33 25.02
N GLY A 366 -6.80 -17.65 23.77
CA GLY A 366 -5.80 -17.88 22.73
C GLY A 366 -5.04 -16.61 22.30
N GLN A 367 -5.74 -15.48 22.17
CA GLN A 367 -5.11 -14.19 21.82
C GLN A 367 -4.24 -13.70 22.98
N LEU A 368 -4.69 -13.78 24.24
CA LEU A 368 -3.91 -13.46 25.42
C LEU A 368 -2.63 -14.31 25.50
N ALA A 369 -2.75 -15.63 25.32
CA ALA A 369 -1.59 -16.52 25.34
C ALA A 369 -0.61 -16.20 24.20
N THR A 370 -1.12 -15.90 23.02
CA THR A 370 -0.27 -15.53 21.87
C THR A 370 0.45 -14.20 22.09
N PHE A 371 -0.23 -13.21 22.69
CA PHE A 371 0.31 -11.86 22.90
C PHE A 371 1.29 -11.80 24.07
N LEU A 372 0.95 -12.44 25.20
CA LEU A 372 1.69 -12.32 26.45
C LEU A 372 2.83 -13.33 26.60
N ASN A 373 2.74 -14.51 25.96
CA ASN A 373 3.70 -15.61 26.20
C ASN A 373 4.69 -15.84 25.04
N TYR A 374 4.54 -15.13 23.92
CA TYR A 374 5.39 -15.30 22.73
C TYR A 374 5.88 -13.95 22.18
N SER A 375 7.18 -13.85 21.92
CA SER A 375 7.75 -12.66 21.25
C SER A 375 7.29 -12.62 19.79
N SER A 376 6.81 -11.46 19.34
CA SER A 376 6.42 -11.25 17.96
C SER A 376 7.69 -11.11 17.11
N HIS A 377 7.94 -12.04 16.18
CA HIS A 377 8.44 -11.86 14.81
C HIS A 377 8.48 -13.24 14.11
N PHE A 378 8.15 -13.27 12.82
CA PHE A 378 8.23 -14.47 11.96
C PHE A 378 9.70 -14.72 11.55
N PRO A 379 10.17 -15.97 11.37
CA PRO A 379 9.44 -17.24 11.35
C PRO A 379 9.45 -18.06 12.65
N VAL A 380 10.24 -17.68 13.67
CA VAL A 380 10.41 -18.49 14.88
C VAL A 380 9.68 -17.86 16.07
N ARG A 381 8.62 -18.54 16.55
CA ARG A 381 7.93 -18.18 17.79
C ARG A 381 8.80 -18.55 18.98
N ARG A 382 9.48 -17.57 19.58
CA ARG A 382 10.21 -17.78 20.82
C ARG A 382 9.28 -17.54 22.01
N ARG A 383 9.07 -18.58 22.83
CA ARG A 383 8.37 -18.44 24.11
C ARG A 383 9.19 -17.54 25.03
N ILE A 384 8.54 -16.60 25.71
CA ILE A 384 9.19 -15.69 26.65
C ILE A 384 9.68 -16.51 27.86
N LYS A 385 10.80 -16.11 28.49
CA LYS A 385 11.44 -16.84 29.60
C LYS A 385 10.47 -17.13 30.76
N ASN A 386 9.63 -16.14 31.11
CA ASN A 386 8.63 -16.23 32.17
C ASN A 386 7.22 -15.99 31.59
N PRO A 387 6.56 -17.02 31.04
CA PRO A 387 5.21 -16.89 30.51
C PRO A 387 4.20 -16.72 31.65
N LYS A 388 3.18 -15.89 31.42
CA LYS A 388 2.03 -15.73 32.31
C LYS A 388 1.14 -16.98 32.27
N LYS A 389 0.52 -17.32 33.41
CA LYS A 389 -0.39 -18.46 33.52
C LYS A 389 -1.80 -18.05 33.09
N ILE A 390 -2.36 -18.75 32.11
CA ILE A 390 -3.70 -18.46 31.58
C ILE A 390 -4.55 -19.71 31.74
N PHE A 391 -5.66 -19.58 32.45
CA PHE A 391 -6.65 -20.63 32.66
C PHE A 391 -7.91 -20.35 31.84
N LEU A 392 -8.43 -21.37 31.18
CA LEU A 392 -9.74 -21.35 30.54
C LEU A 392 -10.66 -22.31 31.32
N ILE A 393 -11.64 -21.75 32.02
CA ILE A 393 -12.65 -22.53 32.74
C ILE A 393 -13.85 -22.73 31.81
N THR A 394 -14.29 -23.97 31.63
CA THR A 394 -15.48 -24.29 30.84
C THR A 394 -16.44 -25.15 31.66
N GLY A 395 -17.71 -24.73 31.71
CA GLY A 395 -18.79 -25.46 32.37
C GLY A 395 -19.31 -26.68 31.58
N SER A 396 -18.66 -27.02 30.48
CA SER A 396 -18.94 -28.18 29.63
C SER A 396 -17.79 -29.17 29.65
N ASP A 397 -18.01 -30.35 29.09
CA ASP A 397 -17.00 -31.41 28.91
C ASP A 397 -15.94 -31.06 27.84
N ARG A 398 -16.20 -30.05 27.01
CA ARG A 398 -15.28 -29.54 25.98
C ARG A 398 -15.39 -28.03 25.72
N CYS A 399 -14.40 -27.46 25.03
CA CYS A 399 -14.50 -26.15 24.40
C CYS A 399 -15.39 -26.18 23.15
N LEU A 400 -16.06 -25.07 22.86
CA LEU A 400 -17.00 -24.88 21.75
C LEU A 400 -18.10 -25.96 21.72
N PRO A 401 -18.92 -26.07 22.79
CA PRO A 401 -19.89 -27.17 22.95
C PRO A 401 -20.97 -27.17 21.85
N LEU A 402 -21.34 -25.98 21.34
CA LEU A 402 -22.31 -25.80 20.25
C LEU A 402 -21.81 -26.27 18.88
N LEU A 403 -20.51 -26.51 18.73
CA LEU A 403 -19.93 -27.00 17.48
C LEU A 403 -19.67 -28.51 17.53
N LYS A 404 -19.45 -29.09 16.34
CA LYS A 404 -19.08 -30.51 16.18
C LYS A 404 -17.89 -30.88 17.09
N PRO A 405 -17.92 -32.05 17.78
CA PRO A 405 -16.91 -32.43 18.79
C PRO A 405 -15.45 -32.34 18.29
N LYS A 406 -15.22 -32.73 17.03
CA LYS A 406 -13.89 -32.68 16.39
C LYS A 406 -13.31 -31.27 16.34
N VAL A 407 -14.16 -30.25 16.21
CA VAL A 407 -13.75 -28.83 16.14
C VAL A 407 -13.35 -28.33 17.53
N GLY A 408 -14.12 -28.69 18.56
CA GLY A 408 -13.80 -28.41 19.96
C GLY A 408 -12.47 -29.03 20.40
N GLN A 409 -12.26 -30.32 20.13
CA GLN A 409 -11.00 -31.01 20.42
C GLN A 409 -9.79 -30.37 19.72
N LYS A 410 -9.97 -29.91 18.46
CA LYS A 410 -8.94 -29.19 17.72
C LYS A 410 -8.62 -27.84 18.36
N ALA A 411 -9.63 -27.11 18.85
CA ALA A 411 -9.43 -25.85 19.56
C ALA A 411 -8.65 -26.06 20.86
N GLU A 412 -9.01 -27.07 21.65
CA GLU A 412 -8.30 -27.40 22.89
C GLU A 412 -6.84 -27.77 22.65
N LYS A 413 -6.57 -28.58 21.62
CA LYS A 413 -5.19 -28.91 21.23
C LYS A 413 -4.40 -27.64 20.88
N MET A 414 -5.02 -26.69 20.18
CA MET A 414 -4.38 -25.41 19.84
C MET A 414 -4.12 -24.55 21.08
N LEU A 415 -5.06 -24.46 22.01
CA LEU A 415 -4.93 -23.72 23.26
C LEU A 415 -3.86 -24.32 24.18
N LYS A 416 -3.85 -25.64 24.37
CA LYS A 416 -2.83 -26.37 25.13
C LYS A 416 -1.44 -26.15 24.56
N ASN A 417 -1.29 -26.15 23.22
CA ASN A 417 -0.03 -25.85 22.55
C ASN A 417 0.47 -24.41 22.77
N LEU A 418 -0.43 -23.47 23.12
CA LEU A 418 -0.08 -22.09 23.50
C LEU A 418 0.21 -21.94 25.00
N GLY A 419 0.08 -23.02 25.78
CA GLY A 419 0.28 -23.03 27.22
C GLY A 419 -0.94 -22.57 28.03
N VAL A 420 -2.14 -22.64 27.46
CA VAL A 420 -3.41 -22.39 28.19
C VAL A 420 -3.83 -23.67 28.91
N GLU A 421 -4.10 -23.58 30.20
CA GLU A 421 -4.64 -24.68 31.02
C GLU A 421 -6.17 -24.65 30.98
N ILE A 422 -6.79 -25.77 30.61
CA ILE A 422 -8.24 -25.86 30.43
C ILE A 422 -8.82 -26.70 31.56
N LYS A 423 -9.81 -26.15 32.28
CA LYS A 423 -10.58 -26.83 33.33
C LYS A 423 -12.00 -27.08 32.85
N HIS A 424 -12.36 -28.35 32.68
CA HIS A 424 -13.68 -28.80 32.20
C HIS A 424 -14.65 -29.07 33.34
N ASN A 425 -15.95 -29.05 33.02
CA ASN A 425 -17.05 -29.33 33.96
C ASN A 425 -17.02 -28.50 35.25
N ILE A 426 -16.42 -27.31 35.19
CA ILE A 426 -16.30 -26.40 36.33
C ILE A 426 -16.93 -25.07 35.94
N ARG A 427 -17.77 -24.53 36.81
CA ARG A 427 -18.39 -23.21 36.67
C ARG A 427 -17.94 -22.31 37.79
N VAL A 428 -17.81 -21.01 37.52
CA VAL A 428 -17.61 -20.00 38.56
C VAL A 428 -18.98 -19.64 39.11
N THR A 429 -19.19 -19.87 40.41
CA THR A 429 -20.46 -19.62 41.12
C THR A 429 -20.44 -18.27 41.83
N GLY A 430 -19.27 -17.83 42.29
CA GLY A 430 -19.08 -16.55 42.98
C GLY A 430 -17.75 -15.90 42.63
N VAL A 431 -17.72 -14.57 42.63
CA VAL A 431 -16.52 -13.76 42.42
C VAL A 431 -16.45 -12.72 43.53
N LYS A 432 -15.35 -12.72 44.29
CA LYS A 432 -15.00 -11.68 45.27
C LYS A 432 -13.83 -10.90 44.69
N GLU A 433 -14.15 -9.75 44.10
CA GLU A 433 -13.16 -8.79 43.61
C GLU A 433 -12.45 -8.12 44.79
N ASP A 434 -11.16 -7.78 44.61
CA ASP A 434 -10.34 -7.08 45.60
C ASP A 434 -10.38 -7.69 47.02
N PHE A 435 -10.39 -9.03 47.12
CA PHE A 435 -10.52 -9.73 48.41
C PHE A 435 -9.31 -9.48 49.35
N ASP A 436 -8.18 -9.06 48.80
CA ASP A 436 -6.94 -8.70 49.49
C ASP A 436 -6.47 -7.29 49.09
N LEU A 437 -5.60 -6.66 49.91
CA LEU A 437 -4.94 -5.36 49.63
C LEU A 437 -4.10 -5.34 48.33
N THR A 438 -3.88 -6.51 47.72
CA THR A 438 -3.11 -6.71 46.48
C THR A 438 -3.94 -6.53 45.20
N GLY A 439 -5.28 -6.48 45.29
CA GLY A 439 -6.18 -6.31 44.14
C GLY A 439 -6.43 -7.59 43.33
N GLN A 440 -6.23 -8.76 43.93
CA GLN A 440 -6.54 -10.06 43.32
C GLN A 440 -8.03 -10.40 43.44
N SER A 441 -8.53 -11.27 42.57
CA SER A 441 -9.90 -11.78 42.59
C SER A 441 -9.93 -13.22 43.08
N LYS A 442 -10.84 -13.51 44.02
CA LYS A 442 -11.11 -14.86 44.52
C LYS A 442 -12.35 -15.42 43.83
N LEU A 443 -12.19 -16.57 43.18
CA LEU A 443 -13.23 -17.27 42.43
C LEU A 443 -13.67 -18.48 43.22
N GLU A 444 -14.98 -18.60 43.45
CA GLU A 444 -15.64 -19.77 44.01
C GLU A 444 -16.11 -20.66 42.85
N LEU A 445 -15.72 -21.92 42.87
CA LEU A 445 -15.97 -22.88 41.79
C LEU A 445 -17.05 -23.89 42.18
N SER A 446 -17.72 -24.46 41.18
CA SER A 446 -18.83 -25.40 41.37
C SER A 446 -18.45 -26.76 41.95
N ASP A 447 -17.16 -27.05 42.10
CA ASP A 447 -16.62 -28.23 42.77
C ASP A 447 -16.26 -27.95 44.24
N ASP A 448 -16.80 -26.86 44.80
CA ASP A 448 -16.51 -26.32 46.13
C ASP A 448 -15.03 -25.95 46.35
N THR A 449 -14.24 -25.84 45.28
CA THR A 449 -12.86 -25.35 45.34
C THR A 449 -12.77 -23.84 45.10
N GLU A 450 -11.70 -23.23 45.58
CA GLU A 450 -11.46 -21.79 45.42
C GLU A 450 -10.20 -21.56 44.57
N MET A 451 -10.23 -20.52 43.72
CA MET A 451 -9.10 -20.13 42.87
C MET A 451 -8.83 -18.64 43.00
N ILE A 452 -7.57 -18.28 43.25
CA ILE A 452 -7.10 -16.89 43.30
C ILE A 452 -6.43 -16.54 41.97
N THR A 453 -6.79 -15.40 41.39
CA THR A 453 -6.23 -14.90 40.13
C THR A 453 -6.00 -13.40 40.18
N ASP A 454 -5.00 -12.91 39.45
CA ASP A 454 -4.75 -11.46 39.34
C ASP A 454 -5.80 -10.79 38.44
N LEU A 455 -6.29 -11.52 37.42
CA LEU A 455 -7.33 -11.05 36.52
C LEU A 455 -8.37 -12.12 36.24
N TYR A 456 -9.63 -11.70 36.19
CA TYR A 456 -10.79 -12.51 35.83
C TYR A 456 -11.51 -11.89 34.63
N ILE A 457 -11.84 -12.70 33.62
CA ILE A 457 -12.57 -12.28 32.43
C ILE A 457 -13.82 -13.18 32.27
N PRO A 458 -15.03 -12.65 32.54
CA PRO A 458 -16.26 -13.41 32.34
C PRO A 458 -16.64 -13.48 30.86
N CYS A 459 -16.54 -14.67 30.28
CA CYS A 459 -16.97 -15.04 28.92
C CYS A 459 -18.14 -16.05 28.95
N THR A 460 -19.00 -15.97 29.97
CA THR A 460 -20.04 -16.95 30.32
C THR A 460 -21.35 -16.80 29.52
N GLY A 461 -21.26 -16.30 28.29
CA GLY A 461 -22.42 -16.03 27.45
C GLY A 461 -23.04 -14.63 27.66
N VAL A 462 -24.21 -14.43 27.06
CA VAL A 462 -24.90 -13.14 26.96
C VAL A 462 -26.33 -13.27 27.50
N GLY A 463 -26.87 -12.16 28.02
CA GLY A 463 -28.29 -12.03 28.38
C GLY A 463 -29.02 -11.05 27.47
N PRO A 464 -30.30 -11.28 27.14
CA PRO A 464 -31.07 -10.38 26.28
C PRO A 464 -31.34 -9.03 26.97
N ASN A 465 -31.21 -7.93 26.24
CA ASN A 465 -31.53 -6.59 26.74
C ASN A 465 -33.03 -6.31 26.57
N SER A 466 -33.88 -7.04 27.29
CA SER A 466 -35.34 -7.03 27.15
C SER A 466 -36.08 -6.43 28.35
N GLN A 467 -35.36 -5.99 29.39
CA GLN A 467 -35.91 -5.56 30.68
C GLN A 467 -36.92 -4.40 30.60
N TYR A 468 -36.92 -3.66 29.49
CA TYR A 468 -37.88 -2.59 29.25
C TYR A 468 -39.26 -3.07 28.78
N ALA A 469 -39.37 -4.27 28.20
CA ALA A 469 -40.62 -4.80 27.68
C ALA A 469 -41.45 -5.46 28.80
N PRO A 470 -42.78 -5.38 28.82
CA PRO A 470 -43.56 -6.05 29.86
C PRO A 470 -43.33 -7.59 29.87
N PRO A 471 -43.47 -8.27 31.02
CA PRO A 471 -43.26 -9.72 31.14
C PRO A 471 -44.13 -10.55 30.18
N SER A 472 -45.31 -10.04 29.79
CA SER A 472 -46.22 -10.68 28.83
C SER A 472 -45.65 -10.81 27.42
N LEU A 473 -44.59 -10.06 27.09
CA LEU A 473 -43.91 -10.13 25.80
C LEU A 473 -42.61 -10.94 25.84
N ARG A 474 -42.25 -11.51 27.00
CA ARG A 474 -41.00 -12.25 27.19
C ARG A 474 -41.26 -13.74 27.37
N ASP A 475 -40.33 -14.57 26.91
CA ASP A 475 -40.28 -16.00 27.19
C ASP A 475 -39.68 -16.27 28.58
N ALA A 476 -39.64 -17.55 28.99
CA ALA A 476 -39.09 -17.96 30.28
C ALA A 476 -37.58 -17.69 30.43
N ARG A 477 -36.88 -17.31 29.37
CA ARG A 477 -35.45 -16.97 29.32
C ARG A 477 -35.22 -15.46 29.14
N ASP A 478 -36.26 -14.65 29.33
CA ASP A 478 -36.29 -13.20 29.12
C ASP A 478 -36.10 -12.76 27.65
N TYR A 479 -36.13 -13.64 26.66
CA TYR A 479 -36.12 -13.25 25.25
C TYR A 479 -37.50 -12.79 24.80
N ILE A 480 -37.57 -11.93 23.79
CA ILE A 480 -38.85 -11.38 23.36
C ILE A 480 -39.56 -12.36 22.43
N LEU A 481 -40.79 -12.72 22.79
CA LEU A 481 -41.68 -13.59 22.03
C LEU A 481 -42.02 -12.94 20.70
N THR A 482 -41.34 -13.42 19.66
CA THR A 482 -41.46 -12.91 18.29
C THR A 482 -41.98 -14.02 17.39
N ASN A 483 -42.90 -13.67 16.48
CA ASN A 483 -43.40 -14.60 15.47
C ASN A 483 -42.25 -14.99 14.54
N GLY A 484 -41.95 -16.29 14.47
CA GLY A 484 -40.80 -16.83 13.73
C GLY A 484 -40.88 -16.67 12.21
N GLU A 485 -42.05 -16.37 11.64
CA GLU A 485 -42.23 -16.18 10.21
C GLU A 485 -42.27 -14.70 9.83
N THR A 486 -43.08 -13.90 10.55
CA THR A 486 -43.31 -12.50 10.17
C THR A 486 -42.42 -11.49 10.90
N MET A 487 -41.73 -11.93 11.96
CA MET A 487 -40.93 -11.09 12.87
C MET A 487 -41.74 -10.05 13.67
N ARG A 488 -43.08 -10.11 13.62
CA ARG A 488 -43.97 -9.27 14.44
C ARG A 488 -44.03 -9.78 15.88
N VAL A 489 -44.41 -8.88 16.80
CA VAL A 489 -44.79 -9.25 18.17
C VAL A 489 -46.29 -9.09 18.31
N ASP A 490 -47.01 -10.17 18.06
CA ASP A 490 -48.48 -10.20 17.98
C ASP A 490 -49.13 -9.67 19.27
N ALA A 491 -48.54 -10.01 20.43
CA ALA A 491 -49.03 -9.56 21.74
C ALA A 491 -48.77 -8.06 22.03
N ALA A 492 -47.90 -7.38 21.28
CA ALA A 492 -47.58 -5.97 21.45
C ALA A 492 -48.43 -5.03 20.57
N GLY A 493 -49.30 -5.59 19.72
CA GLY A 493 -50.14 -4.84 18.81
C GLY A 493 -49.47 -4.50 17.46
N PRO A 494 -50.21 -3.84 16.55
CA PRO A 494 -49.80 -3.72 15.14
C PRO A 494 -48.59 -2.79 14.95
N ARG A 495 -47.75 -3.13 13.96
CA ARG A 495 -46.51 -2.44 13.57
C ARG A 495 -45.41 -2.48 14.64
N THR A 496 -45.32 -3.59 15.35
CA THR A 496 -44.32 -3.81 16.38
C THR A 496 -43.48 -5.03 16.02
N TYR A 497 -42.17 -4.83 15.87
CA TYR A 497 -41.22 -5.80 15.36
C TYR A 497 -40.02 -5.97 16.29
N TYR A 498 -39.49 -7.19 16.34
CA TYR A 498 -38.26 -7.50 17.07
C TYR A 498 -37.27 -8.22 16.16
N ILE A 499 -36.01 -7.79 16.22
CA ILE A 499 -34.95 -8.31 15.36
C ILE A 499 -33.61 -8.43 16.09
N GLY A 500 -32.90 -9.51 15.78
CA GLY A 500 -31.58 -9.81 16.31
C GLY A 500 -31.60 -10.48 17.68
N ASP A 501 -30.48 -10.40 18.38
CA ASP A 501 -30.16 -11.24 19.57
C ASP A 501 -31.11 -11.10 20.76
N VAL A 502 -32.03 -10.13 20.76
CA VAL A 502 -33.05 -9.99 21.82
C VAL A 502 -34.31 -10.84 21.53
N ALA A 503 -34.51 -11.26 20.28
CA ALA A 503 -35.70 -11.98 19.84
C ALA A 503 -35.60 -13.49 20.12
N SER A 504 -36.72 -14.12 20.45
CA SER A 504 -36.81 -15.55 20.83
C SER A 504 -36.38 -16.52 19.72
N TYR A 505 -36.44 -16.10 18.45
CA TYR A 505 -35.99 -16.92 17.33
C TYR A 505 -34.46 -16.91 17.15
N SER A 506 -33.75 -15.88 17.64
CA SER A 506 -32.33 -15.69 17.31
C SER A 506 -31.43 -16.71 18.02
N HIS A 507 -30.42 -17.24 17.31
CA HIS A 507 -29.36 -18.06 17.91
C HIS A 507 -28.15 -17.22 18.40
N ASN A 508 -28.34 -15.92 18.63
CA ASN A 508 -27.28 -14.95 18.92
C ASN A 508 -26.21 -14.92 17.82
N TYR A 509 -26.68 -14.88 16.56
CA TYR A 509 -25.84 -15.01 15.39
C TYR A 509 -26.07 -13.86 14.41
N VAL A 510 -24.98 -13.23 13.98
CA VAL A 510 -25.04 -12.01 13.14
C VAL A 510 -25.76 -12.24 11.80
N LEU A 511 -25.68 -13.44 11.20
CA LEU A 511 -26.39 -13.69 9.94
C LEU A 511 -27.90 -13.81 10.15
N ASP A 512 -28.37 -14.22 11.33
CA ASP A 512 -29.80 -14.27 11.63
C ASP A 512 -30.39 -12.86 11.59
N VAL A 513 -29.65 -11.86 12.10
CA VAL A 513 -29.99 -10.44 12.01
C VAL A 513 -30.18 -10.03 10.55
N TYR A 514 -29.15 -10.22 9.71
CA TYR A 514 -29.18 -9.74 8.33
C TYR A 514 -30.14 -10.52 7.43
N ALA A 515 -30.47 -11.78 7.76
CA ALA A 515 -31.50 -12.54 7.07
C ALA A 515 -32.92 -12.06 7.42
N ALA A 516 -33.13 -11.54 8.63
CA ALA A 516 -34.42 -11.03 9.08
C ALA A 516 -34.71 -9.58 8.64
N VAL A 517 -33.69 -8.75 8.38
CA VAL A 517 -33.87 -7.33 8.00
C VAL A 517 -34.81 -7.16 6.80
N PRO A 518 -34.62 -7.86 5.65
CA PRO A 518 -35.50 -7.68 4.49
C PRO A 518 -36.96 -8.01 4.80
N VAL A 519 -37.20 -9.08 5.58
CA VAL A 519 -38.53 -9.53 5.99
C VAL A 519 -39.21 -8.47 6.87
N VAL A 520 -38.51 -7.98 7.90
CA VAL A 520 -39.05 -6.93 8.80
C VAL A 520 -39.37 -5.67 8.01
N MET A 521 -38.51 -5.26 7.07
CA MET A 521 -38.71 -4.04 6.30
C MET A 521 -39.83 -4.15 5.26
N HIS A 522 -40.00 -5.32 4.65
CA HIS A 522 -41.12 -5.60 3.73
C HIS A 522 -42.46 -5.64 4.48
N ASN A 523 -42.53 -6.40 5.57
CA ASN A 523 -43.75 -6.52 6.37
C ASN A 523 -44.12 -5.17 7.02
N LEU A 524 -43.13 -4.38 7.46
CA LEU A 524 -43.35 -3.03 7.93
C LEU A 524 -43.88 -2.11 6.82
N LEU A 525 -43.33 -2.21 5.59
CA LEU A 525 -43.84 -1.45 4.44
C LEU A 525 -45.32 -1.79 4.18
N ASN A 526 -45.66 -3.07 4.14
CA ASN A 526 -47.03 -3.54 3.97
C ASN A 526 -47.95 -2.98 5.07
N ASP A 527 -47.54 -3.05 6.34
CA ASP A 527 -48.34 -2.54 7.45
C ASP A 527 -48.58 -1.03 7.36
N LEU A 528 -47.60 -0.28 6.85
CA LEU A 528 -47.68 1.17 6.66
C LEU A 528 -48.55 1.54 5.45
N ILE A 529 -48.41 0.84 4.33
CA ILE A 529 -49.30 1.00 3.14
C ILE A 529 -50.74 0.65 3.53
N ALA A 530 -50.96 -0.47 4.23
CA ALA A 530 -52.27 -0.85 4.74
C ALA A 530 -52.85 0.22 5.67
N HIS A 531 -52.02 0.94 6.43
CA HIS A 531 -52.47 2.08 7.23
C HIS A 531 -52.87 3.29 6.36
N GLU A 532 -52.07 3.65 5.36
CA GLU A 532 -52.40 4.73 4.40
C GLU A 532 -53.71 4.45 3.64
N LEU A 533 -53.89 3.22 3.16
CA LEU A 533 -55.09 2.80 2.44
C LEU A 533 -56.35 2.85 3.32
N ARG A 534 -56.23 2.49 4.62
CA ARG A 534 -57.32 2.63 5.60
C ARG A 534 -57.66 4.10 5.87
N LEU A 535 -56.66 4.99 5.91
CA LEU A 535 -56.87 6.43 6.08
C LEU A 535 -57.51 7.07 4.84
N ALA A 536 -57.18 6.60 3.64
CA ALA A 536 -57.78 7.08 2.39
C ALA A 536 -59.25 6.67 2.23
N SER A 537 -59.71 5.60 2.89
CA SER A 537 -61.11 5.15 2.82
C SER A 537 -61.65 4.75 4.20
N PRO A 538 -62.00 5.73 5.06
CA PRO A 538 -62.43 5.49 6.45
C PRO A 538 -63.74 4.71 6.61
N TYR A 539 -64.57 4.66 5.56
CA TYR A 539 -65.88 3.99 5.54
C TYR A 539 -65.87 2.65 4.77
N GLY A 540 -64.67 2.13 4.43
CA GLY A 540 -64.49 0.96 3.57
C GLY A 540 -64.28 1.33 2.09
N GLY A 541 -63.52 0.50 1.35
CA GLY A 541 -63.25 0.71 -0.08
C GLY A 541 -61.90 0.22 -0.61
N ASN A 542 -60.92 -0.06 0.24
CA ASN A 542 -59.58 -0.53 -0.15
C ASN A 542 -59.23 -1.95 0.34
N GLN A 543 -60.23 -2.76 0.74
CA GLN A 543 -59.98 -4.05 1.36
C GLN A 543 -59.27 -5.03 0.42
N GLU A 544 -59.67 -5.11 -0.85
CA GLU A 544 -59.01 -5.95 -1.87
C GLU A 544 -57.53 -5.59 -2.06
N LYS A 545 -57.18 -4.30 -2.00
CA LYS A 545 -55.78 -3.84 -2.11
C LYS A 545 -54.96 -4.16 -0.86
N ILE A 546 -55.60 -4.18 0.31
CA ILE A 546 -54.96 -4.56 1.57
C ILE A 546 -54.76 -6.07 1.61
N ASP A 547 -55.74 -6.85 1.16
CA ASP A 547 -55.68 -8.31 1.12
C ASP A 547 -54.68 -8.82 0.08
N ALA A 548 -54.40 -8.03 -0.96
CA ALA A 548 -53.36 -8.29 -1.95
C ALA A 548 -51.93 -8.01 -1.45
N LEU A 549 -51.75 -7.43 -0.26
CA LEU A 549 -50.41 -7.23 0.33
C LEU A 549 -49.93 -8.55 0.94
N GLU A 550 -49.03 -9.22 0.23
CA GLU A 550 -48.42 -10.47 0.71
C GLU A 550 -47.20 -10.17 1.58
N ASP A 551 -47.20 -10.73 2.79
CA ASP A 551 -46.07 -10.68 3.72
C ASP A 551 -44.96 -11.63 3.29
N GLU A 552 -43.73 -11.22 3.57
CA GLU A 552 -42.54 -12.07 3.41
C GLU A 552 -42.36 -12.96 4.63
N VAL A 553 -41.87 -14.18 4.38
CA VAL A 553 -41.68 -15.21 5.40
C VAL A 553 -40.19 -15.39 5.71
N TYR A 554 -39.84 -15.22 6.98
CA TYR A 554 -38.52 -15.54 7.48
C TYR A 554 -38.30 -17.05 7.56
N VAL A 555 -37.24 -17.52 6.90
CA VAL A 555 -36.81 -18.92 6.97
C VAL A 555 -35.49 -18.98 7.72
N GLN A 556 -35.54 -19.47 8.95
CA GLN A 556 -34.34 -19.66 9.74
C GLN A 556 -33.45 -20.77 9.16
N ARG A 557 -32.19 -20.44 8.89
CA ARG A 557 -31.22 -21.43 8.38
C ARG A 557 -30.50 -22.08 9.56
N HIS A 558 -30.75 -23.36 9.78
CA HIS A 558 -30.02 -24.18 10.76
C HIS A 558 -28.68 -24.66 10.19
N VAL A 559 -27.77 -23.74 9.89
CA VAL A 559 -26.42 -24.07 9.40
C VAL A 559 -25.35 -23.51 10.34
N ASP A 560 -24.44 -24.38 10.80
CA ASP A 560 -23.36 -23.95 11.67
C ASP A 560 -22.34 -23.13 10.87
N SER A 561 -22.20 -21.86 11.20
CA SER A 561 -21.24 -20.96 10.55
C SER A 561 -20.50 -20.08 11.57
N GLN A 562 -19.54 -20.66 12.27
CA GLN A 562 -18.80 -19.99 13.33
C GLN A 562 -17.30 -19.96 13.06
N LEU A 563 -16.69 -18.78 13.19
CA LEU A 563 -15.25 -18.57 13.01
C LEU A 563 -14.62 -18.19 14.35
N CYS A 564 -13.64 -18.98 14.80
CA CYS A 564 -12.99 -18.84 16.10
C CYS A 564 -11.47 -18.69 15.96
N PRO A 565 -10.92 -17.47 15.80
CA PRO A 565 -9.48 -17.22 15.69
C PRO A 565 -8.77 -17.36 17.06
N ILE A 566 -8.14 -18.50 17.28
CA ILE A 566 -7.39 -18.78 18.51
C ILE A 566 -6.05 -18.03 18.56
N SER A 567 -5.42 -17.76 17.42
CA SER A 567 -4.16 -17.01 17.36
C SER A 567 -4.17 -16.03 16.19
N ARG A 568 -3.22 -15.09 16.16
CA ARG A 568 -3.01 -14.18 15.02
C ARG A 568 -2.71 -14.87 13.68
N PHE A 569 -2.56 -16.21 13.67
CA PHE A 569 -2.21 -17.01 12.50
C PHE A 569 -3.28 -18.07 12.20
N GLY A 570 -4.50 -17.89 12.72
CA GLY A 570 -5.66 -18.72 12.45
C GLY A 570 -6.26 -19.37 13.68
N GLY A 571 -7.28 -20.20 13.45
CA GLY A 571 -8.02 -20.88 14.49
C GLY A 571 -8.84 -22.04 13.95
N VAL A 572 -9.97 -22.29 14.59
CA VAL A 572 -10.95 -23.28 14.13
C VAL A 572 -12.19 -22.58 13.60
N GLY A 573 -12.88 -23.20 12.66
CA GLY A 573 -14.14 -22.66 12.16
C GLY A 573 -14.94 -23.68 11.38
N ILE A 574 -16.24 -23.41 11.33
CA ILE A 574 -17.21 -24.09 10.48
C ILE A 574 -17.85 -23.00 9.61
N LEU A 575 -18.03 -23.28 8.32
CA LEU A 575 -18.79 -22.44 7.40
C LEU A 575 -19.76 -23.35 6.65
N VAL A 576 -21.06 -23.11 6.80
CA VAL A 576 -22.15 -23.93 6.24
C VAL A 576 -21.93 -25.43 6.57
N ASP A 577 -21.84 -25.74 7.87
CA ASP A 577 -21.64 -27.09 8.44
C ASP A 577 -20.33 -27.80 8.07
N ARG A 578 -19.46 -27.17 7.27
CA ARG A 578 -18.17 -27.71 6.85
C ARG A 578 -17.03 -27.07 7.63
N SER A 579 -16.14 -27.89 8.19
CA SER A 579 -14.95 -27.39 8.86
C SER A 579 -13.98 -26.80 7.83
N ILE A 580 -13.50 -25.59 8.08
CA ILE A 580 -12.60 -24.89 7.16
C ILE A 580 -11.13 -24.93 7.66
N PRO A 581 -10.15 -24.85 6.75
CA PRO A 581 -8.74 -24.77 7.10
C PRO A 581 -8.38 -23.57 7.99
N ARG A 582 -7.32 -23.72 8.80
CA ARG A 582 -6.86 -22.69 9.75
C ARG A 582 -6.54 -21.34 9.09
N TYR A 583 -5.96 -21.35 7.89
CA TYR A 583 -5.64 -20.12 7.16
C TYR A 583 -6.89 -19.37 6.68
N MET A 584 -7.99 -20.08 6.37
CA MET A 584 -9.25 -19.45 6.01
C MET A 584 -9.87 -18.73 7.21
N VAL A 585 -9.79 -19.32 8.41
CA VAL A 585 -10.22 -18.64 9.65
C VAL A 585 -9.42 -17.36 9.88
N HIS A 586 -8.10 -17.38 9.62
CA HIS A 586 -7.27 -16.18 9.65
C HIS A 586 -7.75 -15.14 8.62
N ARG A 587 -7.87 -15.51 7.34
CA ARG A 587 -8.27 -14.59 6.27
C ARG A 587 -9.68 -14.01 6.47
N LEU A 588 -10.63 -14.82 6.94
CA LEU A 588 -12.04 -14.42 7.07
C LEU A 588 -12.36 -13.65 8.35
N LYS A 589 -11.60 -13.85 9.44
CA LYS A 589 -11.83 -13.13 10.72
C LYS A 589 -10.51 -12.84 11.43
N GLY A 590 -9.59 -13.80 11.53
CA GLY A 590 -8.39 -13.68 12.35
C GLY A 590 -7.30 -12.69 11.90
N HIS A 591 -7.41 -12.05 10.73
CA HIS A 591 -6.45 -11.05 10.25
C HIS A 591 -6.66 -9.72 10.97
N ASP A 592 -7.85 -9.14 10.86
CA ASP A 592 -8.21 -7.83 11.39
C ASP A 592 -9.54 -7.83 12.18
N TYR A 593 -10.12 -9.01 12.45
CA TYR A 593 -11.45 -9.14 13.05
C TYR A 593 -12.56 -8.37 12.30
N ARG A 594 -12.41 -8.22 10.98
CA ARG A 594 -13.35 -7.48 10.11
C ARG A 594 -13.52 -6.03 10.49
N VAL A 595 -12.59 -5.43 11.23
CA VAL A 595 -12.59 -3.99 11.51
C VAL A 595 -12.67 -3.18 10.23
N CYS A 596 -12.05 -3.63 9.13
CA CYS A 596 -12.18 -2.97 7.82
C CYS A 596 -13.62 -2.88 7.26
N LYS A 597 -14.57 -3.67 7.79
CA LYS A 597 -15.98 -3.67 7.41
C LYS A 597 -16.86 -2.82 8.33
N ALA A 598 -16.31 -2.34 9.44
CA ALA A 598 -17.08 -1.69 10.47
C ALA A 598 -17.67 -0.36 10.01
N ASN A 599 -16.92 0.43 9.23
CA ASN A 599 -17.45 1.64 8.60
C ASN A 599 -18.59 1.34 7.60
N ASN A 600 -18.54 0.21 6.87
CA ASN A 600 -19.62 -0.18 5.96
C ASN A 600 -20.92 -0.52 6.68
N VAL A 601 -20.84 -1.11 7.88
CA VAL A 601 -22.02 -1.35 8.73
C VAL A 601 -22.65 -0.01 9.14
N VAL A 602 -21.85 0.99 9.48
CA VAL A 602 -22.34 2.30 9.94
C VAL A 602 -22.88 3.17 8.81
N VAL A 603 -22.27 3.13 7.63
CA VAL A 603 -22.64 4.01 6.51
C VAL A 603 -23.77 3.41 5.65
N ASN A 604 -23.79 2.08 5.51
CA ASN A 604 -24.71 1.40 4.60
C ASN A 604 -25.64 0.40 5.31
N GLY A 605 -25.46 0.16 6.61
CA GLY A 605 -26.19 -0.93 7.27
C GLY A 605 -25.85 -2.31 6.70
N GLY A 606 -24.67 -2.48 6.07
CA GLY A 606 -24.33 -3.67 5.29
C GLY A 606 -23.82 -4.86 6.12
N ASN A 607 -23.97 -6.08 5.64
CA ASN A 607 -23.52 -7.29 6.34
C ASN A 607 -21.98 -7.44 6.33
N PRO A 608 -21.31 -7.53 7.50
CA PRO A 608 -19.84 -7.64 7.58
C PRO A 608 -19.26 -8.95 7.05
N TYR A 609 -20.10 -9.98 6.94
CA TYR A 609 -19.75 -11.31 6.43
C TYR A 609 -20.38 -11.61 5.07
N ALA A 610 -20.93 -10.61 4.37
CA ALA A 610 -21.38 -10.79 3.00
C ALA A 610 -20.24 -11.37 2.14
N ILE A 611 -20.46 -12.56 1.60
CA ILE A 611 -19.63 -13.16 0.56
C ILE A 611 -20.28 -12.71 -0.75
N LYS A 612 -19.53 -12.02 -1.62
CA LYS A 612 -19.96 -11.82 -3.02
C LYS A 612 -19.92 -13.19 -3.69
N THR A 613 -20.97 -13.99 -3.50
CA THR A 613 -21.15 -15.24 -4.21
C THR A 613 -21.63 -14.91 -5.61
N ALA A 614 -21.06 -15.57 -6.63
CA ALA A 614 -21.49 -15.47 -8.02
C ALA A 614 -22.92 -16.00 -8.27
N MET A 615 -23.59 -16.48 -7.22
CA MET A 615 -25.04 -16.67 -7.18
C MET A 615 -25.58 -15.77 -6.06
N GLY A 616 -26.37 -14.78 -6.44
CA GLY A 616 -27.01 -13.85 -5.53
C GLY A 616 -27.76 -14.56 -4.40
N ASN A 617 -27.69 -13.99 -3.20
CA ASN A 617 -28.63 -14.34 -2.14
C ASN A 617 -30.05 -14.04 -2.66
N LYS A 618 -30.93 -15.04 -2.57
CA LYS A 618 -32.35 -15.01 -2.98
C LYS A 618 -33.26 -13.96 -2.29
N TYR A 619 -32.72 -12.93 -1.63
CA TYR A 619 -33.50 -11.87 -0.97
C TYR A 619 -32.88 -10.47 -1.12
N GLU A 620 -32.16 -10.25 -2.21
CA GLU A 620 -32.34 -9.00 -2.93
C GLU A 620 -33.03 -9.44 -4.21
N ALA A 621 -34.31 -9.10 -4.40
CA ALA A 621 -34.72 -8.69 -5.73
C ALA A 621 -33.88 -7.45 -6.02
N ALA A 622 -32.62 -7.68 -6.41
CA ALA A 622 -31.88 -6.69 -7.16
C ALA A 622 -32.82 -6.43 -8.33
N MET A 623 -33.48 -5.27 -8.31
CA MET A 623 -33.93 -4.67 -9.55
C MET A 623 -32.71 -4.81 -10.46
N SER A 624 -32.92 -5.46 -11.60
CA SER A 624 -31.87 -5.59 -12.60
C SER A 624 -31.24 -4.21 -12.76
N VAL A 625 -29.91 -4.12 -12.88
CA VAL A 625 -29.26 -2.81 -13.03
C VAL A 625 -29.81 -2.11 -14.28
N TRP A 626 -30.30 -2.89 -15.25
CA TRP A 626 -31.09 -2.42 -16.37
C TRP A 626 -32.49 -1.99 -15.94
N ASN A 627 -32.86 -0.73 -16.24
CA ASN A 627 -34.17 -0.18 -15.93
C ASN A 627 -35.28 -0.99 -16.65
N PRO A 628 -36.23 -1.61 -15.91
CA PRO A 628 -37.35 -2.33 -16.51
C PRO A 628 -38.22 -1.45 -17.43
N GLU A 629 -38.29 -0.13 -17.20
CA GLU A 629 -39.05 0.80 -18.05
C GLU A 629 -38.51 0.86 -19.48
N ASN A 630 -37.21 0.63 -19.70
CA ASN A 630 -36.65 0.58 -21.06
C ASN A 630 -37.26 -0.57 -21.88
N VAL A 631 -37.67 -1.66 -21.22
CA VAL A 631 -38.34 -2.78 -21.89
C VAL A 631 -39.76 -2.42 -22.28
N THR A 632 -40.46 -1.63 -21.45
CA THR A 632 -41.79 -1.10 -21.78
C THR A 632 -41.70 -0.09 -22.92
N ASP A 633 -40.71 0.80 -22.93
CA ASP A 633 -40.51 1.79 -24.01
C ASP A 633 -40.27 1.10 -25.37
N VAL A 634 -39.45 0.04 -25.40
CA VAL A 634 -39.23 -0.75 -26.62
C VAL A 634 -40.51 -1.46 -27.05
N ALA A 635 -41.29 -1.99 -26.12
CA ALA A 635 -42.56 -2.64 -26.45
C ALA A 635 -43.60 -1.66 -27.00
N GLU A 636 -43.70 -0.46 -26.43
CA GLU A 636 -44.55 0.62 -26.92
C GLU A 636 -44.10 1.08 -28.30
N SER A 637 -42.80 1.13 -28.58
CA SER A 637 -42.26 1.47 -29.92
C SER A 637 -42.69 0.48 -31.00
N ILE A 638 -42.92 -0.78 -30.63
CA ILE A 638 -43.43 -1.85 -31.50
C ILE A 638 -44.98 -1.79 -31.60
N GLY A 639 -45.65 -1.03 -30.71
CA GLY A 639 -47.10 -0.88 -30.66
C GLY A 639 -47.81 -1.75 -29.62
N ILE A 640 -47.09 -2.33 -28.66
CA ILE A 640 -47.66 -3.14 -27.56
C ILE A 640 -47.97 -2.21 -26.38
N ALA A 641 -49.25 -1.94 -26.12
CA ALA A 641 -49.68 -0.95 -25.13
C ALA A 641 -49.54 -1.38 -23.65
N SER A 642 -49.48 -2.68 -23.36
CA SER A 642 -49.32 -3.17 -21.99
C SER A 642 -48.68 -4.55 -21.94
N LEU A 643 -47.59 -4.69 -21.17
CA LEU A 643 -46.98 -5.99 -20.85
C LEU A 643 -47.21 -6.34 -19.39
N ASN A 644 -47.33 -7.65 -19.12
CA ASN A 644 -47.35 -8.14 -17.75
C ASN A 644 -46.00 -7.82 -17.08
N ARG A 645 -46.04 -7.29 -15.86
CA ARG A 645 -44.87 -6.87 -15.09
C ARG A 645 -43.86 -7.99 -14.91
N GLU A 646 -44.31 -9.24 -14.73
CA GLU A 646 -43.40 -10.38 -14.65
C GLU A 646 -42.59 -10.58 -15.94
N VAL A 647 -43.18 -10.36 -17.11
CA VAL A 647 -42.49 -10.48 -18.39
C VAL A 647 -41.45 -9.37 -18.54
N VAL A 648 -41.79 -8.14 -18.15
CA VAL A 648 -40.86 -7.00 -18.16
C VAL A 648 -39.66 -7.28 -17.27
N GLU A 649 -39.87 -7.78 -16.05
CA GLU A 649 -38.79 -8.08 -15.12
C GLU A 649 -37.89 -9.22 -15.59
N HIS A 650 -38.46 -10.30 -16.13
CA HIS A 650 -37.67 -11.43 -16.65
C HIS A 650 -36.88 -11.03 -17.90
N LEU A 651 -37.48 -10.25 -18.80
CA LEU A 651 -36.80 -9.78 -20.00
C LEU A 651 -35.67 -8.80 -19.67
N ALA A 652 -35.86 -7.90 -18.70
CA ALA A 652 -34.79 -7.03 -18.22
C ALA A 652 -33.59 -7.82 -17.66
N ARG A 653 -33.85 -8.89 -16.89
CA ARG A 653 -32.79 -9.79 -16.39
C ARG A 653 -32.07 -10.54 -17.51
N ASP A 654 -32.79 -10.99 -18.54
CA ASP A 654 -32.17 -11.65 -19.69
C ASP A 654 -31.29 -10.69 -20.50
N VAL A 655 -31.75 -9.45 -20.72
CA VAL A 655 -30.94 -8.39 -21.37
C VAL A 655 -29.66 -8.12 -20.59
N GLU A 656 -29.73 -7.98 -19.26
CA GLU A 656 -28.56 -7.79 -18.41
C GLU A 656 -27.56 -8.97 -18.52
N PHE A 657 -28.09 -10.20 -18.56
CA PHE A 657 -27.28 -11.40 -18.75
C PHE A 657 -26.55 -11.39 -20.10
N ARG A 658 -27.25 -11.07 -21.20
CA ARG A 658 -26.67 -10.98 -22.54
C ARG A 658 -25.63 -9.87 -22.66
N LEU A 659 -25.88 -8.70 -22.07
CA LEU A 659 -24.89 -7.61 -22.01
C LEU A 659 -23.63 -8.07 -21.27
N SER A 660 -23.78 -8.80 -20.17
CA SER A 660 -22.66 -9.34 -19.41
C SER A 660 -21.87 -10.40 -20.20
N GLU A 661 -22.55 -11.25 -20.97
CA GLU A 661 -21.95 -12.24 -21.86
C GLU A 661 -21.06 -11.57 -22.92
N VAL A 662 -21.60 -10.58 -23.65
CA VAL A 662 -20.86 -9.79 -24.65
C VAL A 662 -19.67 -9.09 -24.00
N LEU A 663 -19.86 -8.46 -22.84
CA LEU A 663 -18.79 -7.74 -22.16
C LEU A 663 -17.66 -8.68 -21.71
N ASN A 664 -17.98 -9.88 -21.23
CA ASN A 664 -16.98 -10.87 -20.82
C ASN A 664 -16.12 -11.33 -21.99
N GLU A 665 -16.73 -11.60 -23.15
CA GLU A 665 -15.97 -11.96 -24.36
C GLU A 665 -15.12 -10.78 -24.85
N ALA A 666 -15.67 -9.56 -24.85
CA ALA A 666 -14.93 -8.36 -25.24
C ALA A 666 -13.72 -8.09 -24.32
N LEU A 667 -13.86 -8.33 -23.00
CA LEU A 667 -12.76 -8.24 -22.05
C LEU A 667 -11.67 -9.29 -22.30
N LYS A 668 -12.01 -10.47 -22.83
CA LYS A 668 -11.00 -11.45 -23.26
C LYS A 668 -10.22 -10.91 -24.46
N PHE A 669 -10.90 -10.38 -25.47
CA PHE A 669 -10.24 -9.74 -26.62
C PHE A 669 -9.30 -8.61 -26.18
N MET A 670 -9.75 -7.73 -25.29
CA MET A 670 -8.94 -6.65 -24.72
C MET A 670 -7.66 -7.19 -24.04
N ARG A 671 -7.79 -8.23 -23.21
CA ARG A 671 -6.66 -8.87 -22.51
C ARG A 671 -5.70 -9.57 -23.48
N HIS A 672 -6.22 -10.28 -24.48
CA HIS A 672 -5.42 -10.94 -25.51
C HIS A 672 -4.71 -9.92 -26.42
N ALA A 673 -5.30 -8.75 -26.64
CA ALA A 673 -4.68 -7.61 -27.29
C ALA A 673 -3.67 -6.85 -26.40
N LYS A 674 -3.45 -7.30 -25.15
CA LYS A 674 -2.56 -6.67 -24.16
C LYS A 674 -2.90 -5.20 -23.86
N ARG A 675 -4.17 -4.83 -23.96
CA ARG A 675 -4.69 -3.50 -23.63
C ARG A 675 -5.39 -3.52 -22.27
N THR A 676 -5.47 -2.35 -21.64
CA THR A 676 -6.22 -2.13 -20.38
C THR A 676 -7.52 -1.35 -20.62
N THR A 677 -7.67 -0.76 -21.80
CA THR A 677 -8.85 -0.02 -22.23
C THR A 677 -9.64 -0.84 -23.24
N LEU A 678 -10.92 -1.03 -22.96
CA LEU A 678 -11.86 -1.72 -23.85
C LEU A 678 -12.22 -0.79 -25.01
N THR A 679 -12.07 -1.25 -26.25
CA THR A 679 -12.42 -0.49 -27.45
C THR A 679 -13.68 -1.03 -28.11
N THR A 680 -14.28 -0.25 -29.02
CA THR A 680 -15.45 -0.69 -29.81
C THR A 680 -15.14 -1.93 -30.64
N GLN A 681 -13.91 -2.05 -31.15
CA GLN A 681 -13.46 -3.23 -31.89
C GLN A 681 -13.51 -4.52 -31.06
N ASP A 682 -13.21 -4.46 -29.75
CA ASP A 682 -13.28 -5.63 -28.87
C ASP A 682 -14.73 -6.14 -28.74
N ILE A 683 -15.69 -5.21 -28.66
CA ILE A 683 -17.13 -5.52 -28.64
C ILE A 683 -17.56 -6.06 -30.00
N SER A 684 -17.14 -5.45 -31.11
CA SER A 684 -17.48 -5.95 -32.46
C SER A 684 -16.96 -7.38 -32.70
N GLN A 685 -15.78 -7.73 -32.18
CA GLN A 685 -15.28 -9.11 -32.26
C GLN A 685 -16.06 -10.06 -31.33
N ALA A 686 -16.45 -9.58 -30.14
CA ALA A 686 -17.31 -10.35 -29.23
C ALA A 686 -18.68 -10.66 -29.84
N LEU A 687 -19.30 -9.68 -30.51
CA LEU A 687 -20.58 -9.88 -31.21
C LEU A 687 -20.45 -10.93 -32.32
N ARG A 688 -19.38 -10.86 -33.12
CA ARG A 688 -19.11 -11.88 -34.15
C ARG A 688 -18.88 -13.28 -33.55
N LEU A 689 -18.21 -13.36 -32.40
CA LEU A 689 -17.96 -14.63 -31.72
C LEU A 689 -19.26 -15.26 -31.17
N LEU A 690 -20.19 -14.42 -30.72
CA LEU A 690 -21.49 -14.82 -30.19
C LEU A 690 -22.57 -14.96 -31.28
N ASP A 691 -22.18 -14.91 -32.56
CA ASP A 691 -23.07 -14.93 -33.73
C ASP A 691 -24.19 -13.87 -33.67
N VAL A 692 -23.91 -12.72 -33.04
CA VAL A 692 -24.81 -11.57 -33.00
C VAL A 692 -24.54 -10.68 -34.22
N GLU A 693 -25.61 -10.10 -34.77
CA GLU A 693 -25.53 -9.18 -35.91
C GLU A 693 -24.55 -8.02 -35.62
N PRO A 694 -23.65 -7.68 -36.55
CA PRO A 694 -22.65 -6.65 -36.33
C PRO A 694 -23.28 -5.26 -36.29
N LEU A 695 -22.95 -4.49 -35.24
CA LEU A 695 -23.35 -3.09 -35.11
C LEU A 695 -22.36 -2.18 -35.87
N TYR A 696 -22.86 -1.49 -36.89
CA TYR A 696 -22.08 -0.56 -37.72
C TYR A 696 -22.18 0.89 -37.21
N GLY A 697 -21.23 1.76 -37.60
CA GLY A 697 -21.28 3.20 -37.30
C GLY A 697 -20.49 3.67 -36.06
N TYR A 698 -19.92 2.75 -35.28
CA TYR A 698 -19.21 3.04 -34.02
C TYR A 698 -17.68 3.15 -34.15
N GLU A 699 -17.15 3.29 -35.37
CA GLU A 699 -15.72 3.43 -35.65
C GLU A 699 -15.30 4.91 -35.87
N SER A 700 -16.27 5.83 -35.81
CA SER A 700 -16.04 7.26 -35.97
C SER A 700 -15.12 7.79 -34.88
N THR A 701 -14.18 8.65 -35.27
CA THR A 701 -13.29 9.37 -34.34
C THR A 701 -14.00 10.48 -33.56
N ARG A 702 -15.27 10.75 -33.88
CA ARG A 702 -16.07 11.76 -33.19
C ARG A 702 -16.66 11.19 -31.90
N PRO A 703 -16.53 11.88 -30.75
CA PRO A 703 -17.17 11.45 -29.52
C PRO A 703 -18.70 11.54 -29.66
N LEU A 704 -19.41 10.54 -29.15
CA LEU A 704 -20.88 10.58 -29.08
C LEU A 704 -21.31 11.70 -28.14
N ARG A 705 -22.29 12.51 -28.58
CA ARG A 705 -22.95 13.53 -27.76
C ARG A 705 -24.41 13.17 -27.59
N PHE A 706 -24.87 13.16 -26.34
CA PHE A 706 -26.26 12.90 -26.00
C PHE A 706 -26.93 14.25 -25.68
N GLY A 707 -27.99 14.56 -26.42
CA GLY A 707 -28.89 15.67 -26.11
C GLY A 707 -29.96 15.21 -25.11
N GLU A 708 -30.37 16.10 -24.21
CA GLU A 708 -31.46 15.87 -23.25
C GLU A 708 -32.71 16.60 -23.73
N ALA A 709 -33.82 15.88 -23.90
CA ALA A 709 -35.12 16.44 -24.23
C ALA A 709 -36.09 16.20 -23.06
N SER A 710 -36.56 17.27 -22.42
CA SER A 710 -37.57 17.21 -21.35
C SER A 710 -38.96 17.43 -21.95
N ILE A 711 -39.68 16.35 -22.26
CA ILE A 711 -41.07 16.42 -22.73
C ILE A 711 -42.00 16.26 -21.51
N GLY A 712 -42.42 17.38 -20.91
CA GLY A 712 -43.42 17.40 -19.83
C GLY A 712 -42.89 16.98 -18.44
N PRO A 713 -43.78 16.70 -17.47
CA PRO A 713 -43.40 16.38 -16.08
C PRO A 713 -42.88 14.93 -15.90
N GLY A 714 -42.36 14.30 -16.96
CA GLY A 714 -41.87 12.91 -16.99
C GLY A 714 -40.34 12.79 -16.84
N GLN A 715 -39.84 11.56 -16.95
CA GLN A 715 -38.40 11.27 -16.94
C GLN A 715 -37.67 11.92 -18.13
N PRO A 716 -36.39 12.33 -17.97
CA PRO A 716 -35.61 12.93 -19.06
C PRO A 716 -35.29 11.90 -20.16
N LEU A 717 -35.62 12.25 -21.41
CA LEU A 717 -35.30 11.45 -22.59
C LEU A 717 -33.95 11.90 -23.17
N PHE A 718 -33.05 10.95 -23.42
CA PHE A 718 -31.77 11.20 -24.07
C PHE A 718 -31.81 10.74 -25.51
N TYR A 719 -31.33 11.57 -26.44
CA TYR A 719 -31.21 11.22 -27.85
C TYR A 719 -29.79 11.50 -28.36
N VAL A 720 -29.38 10.80 -29.42
CA VAL A 720 -28.11 11.07 -30.10
C VAL A 720 -28.35 12.18 -31.11
N GLU A 721 -27.60 13.28 -31.00
CA GLU A 721 -27.67 14.37 -31.98
C GLU A 721 -26.95 13.95 -33.27
N ASP A 722 -27.72 13.80 -34.35
CA ASP A 722 -27.17 13.58 -35.69
C ASP A 722 -26.98 14.93 -36.41
N GLU A 723 -25.72 15.41 -36.42
CA GLU A 723 -25.35 16.58 -37.21
C GLU A 723 -25.30 16.23 -38.71
N GLU A 724 -26.23 16.78 -39.49
CA GLU A 724 -26.16 16.71 -40.95
C GLU A 724 -24.91 17.44 -41.47
N ALA A 725 -24.08 16.73 -42.26
CA ALA A 725 -22.86 17.28 -42.82
C ALA A 725 -22.97 17.41 -44.35
N ASP A 726 -22.61 18.58 -44.87
CA ASP A 726 -22.52 18.81 -46.30
C ASP A 726 -21.39 17.98 -46.93
N LEU A 727 -21.68 17.34 -48.06
CA LEU A 727 -20.78 16.46 -48.79
C LEU A 727 -19.55 17.22 -49.30
N GLU A 728 -19.73 18.47 -49.75
CA GLU A 728 -18.61 19.30 -50.21
C GLU A 728 -17.60 19.57 -49.09
N LYS A 729 -18.10 19.75 -47.86
CA LYS A 729 -17.26 19.96 -46.67
C LYS A 729 -16.48 18.71 -46.29
N LEU A 730 -17.04 17.52 -46.51
CA LEU A 730 -16.35 16.24 -46.29
C LEU A 730 -15.27 15.98 -47.34
N ILE A 731 -15.55 16.26 -48.63
CA ILE A 731 -14.59 16.09 -49.73
C ILE A 731 -13.39 17.03 -49.55
N ASN A 732 -13.64 18.26 -49.12
CA ASN A 732 -12.60 19.27 -48.92
C ASN A 732 -11.88 19.16 -47.54
N ALA A 733 -12.22 18.15 -46.72
CA ALA A 733 -11.58 17.96 -45.43
C ALA A 733 -10.11 17.49 -45.60
N PRO A 734 -9.16 18.06 -44.85
CA PRO A 734 -7.77 17.65 -44.94
C PRO A 734 -7.56 16.23 -44.41
N LEU A 735 -6.69 15.47 -45.08
CA LEU A 735 -6.31 14.12 -44.65
C LEU A 735 -5.64 14.15 -43.26
N PRO A 736 -5.88 13.13 -42.43
CA PRO A 736 -5.23 13.02 -41.12
C PRO A 736 -3.72 12.77 -41.27
N LYS A 737 -2.94 13.15 -40.25
CA LYS A 737 -1.49 12.91 -40.22
C LYS A 737 -1.21 11.43 -39.95
N VAL A 738 -0.33 10.84 -40.75
CA VAL A 738 0.12 9.45 -40.56
C VAL A 738 1.19 9.38 -39.45
N PRO A 739 1.06 8.48 -38.46
CA PRO A 739 2.11 8.23 -37.47
C PRO A 739 3.41 7.70 -38.08
N ARG A 740 4.52 7.77 -37.33
CA ARG A 740 5.80 7.14 -37.75
C ARG A 740 5.69 5.61 -37.68
N GLU A 741 6.52 4.93 -38.46
CA GLU A 741 6.69 3.48 -38.37
C GLU A 741 7.23 3.05 -36.98
N ILE A 742 6.88 1.82 -36.59
CA ILE A 742 7.23 1.26 -35.28
C ILE A 742 8.75 1.01 -35.22
N SER A 743 9.42 1.62 -34.26
CA SER A 743 10.84 1.38 -33.95
C SER A 743 11.02 1.05 -32.46
N PHE A 744 12.15 0.44 -32.10
CA PHE A 744 12.47 0.10 -30.71
C PHE A 744 13.77 0.79 -30.26
N THR A 745 13.86 1.09 -28.96
CA THR A 745 15.04 1.71 -28.35
C THR A 745 15.40 0.92 -27.09
N GLY A 746 16.58 0.27 -27.10
CA GLY A 746 17.09 -0.48 -25.96
C GLY A 746 17.78 0.43 -24.93
N HIS A 747 17.59 0.13 -23.64
CA HIS A 747 18.30 0.77 -22.53
C HIS A 747 18.45 -0.22 -21.36
N TRP A 748 19.35 0.10 -20.42
CA TRP A 748 19.53 -0.71 -19.21
C TRP A 748 18.47 -0.37 -18.17
N LEU A 749 17.55 -1.30 -17.92
CA LEU A 749 16.56 -1.17 -16.84
C LEU A 749 17.19 -1.39 -15.45
N ALA A 750 18.12 -2.35 -15.35
CA ALA A 750 18.84 -2.64 -14.11
C ALA A 750 20.25 -3.19 -14.41
N VAL A 751 21.20 -2.86 -13.54
CA VAL A 751 22.56 -3.40 -13.50
C VAL A 751 22.82 -3.87 -12.08
N GLU A 752 23.18 -5.14 -11.90
CA GLU A 752 23.35 -5.76 -10.55
C GLU A 752 22.11 -5.61 -9.66
N GLY A 753 20.92 -5.66 -10.26
CA GLY A 753 19.65 -5.47 -9.57
C GLY A 753 19.30 -4.00 -9.29
N VAL A 754 20.24 -3.06 -9.41
CA VAL A 754 19.99 -1.63 -9.18
C VAL A 754 19.59 -0.93 -10.48
N GLN A 755 18.57 -0.09 -10.42
CA GLN A 755 18.11 0.69 -11.56
C GLN A 755 19.01 1.91 -11.79
N PRO A 756 19.64 2.07 -12.97
CA PRO A 756 20.45 3.25 -13.25
C PRO A 756 19.56 4.48 -13.51
N SER A 757 20.00 5.64 -13.05
CA SER A 757 19.31 6.92 -13.24
C SER A 757 19.54 7.49 -14.65
N ILE A 758 18.93 6.84 -15.65
CA ILE A 758 18.90 7.31 -17.05
C ILE A 758 17.52 7.90 -17.37
N PRO A 759 17.40 8.83 -18.35
CA PRO A 759 16.12 9.48 -18.68
C PRO A 759 14.98 8.51 -19.01
N GLN A 760 15.29 7.31 -19.48
CA GLN A 760 14.33 6.27 -19.85
C GLN A 760 13.77 5.50 -18.63
N ASN A 761 14.45 5.55 -17.48
CA ASN A 761 14.03 4.85 -16.27
C ASN A 761 13.20 5.76 -15.36
N PRO A 762 12.16 5.24 -14.67
CA PRO A 762 11.38 6.01 -13.72
C PRO A 762 12.22 6.53 -12.57
N THR A 763 11.91 7.75 -12.12
CA THR A 763 12.50 8.30 -10.89
C THR A 763 11.88 7.62 -9.66
N PRO A 764 12.59 7.58 -8.51
CA PRO A 764 12.06 7.01 -7.27
C PRO A 764 10.69 7.58 -6.84
N ALA A 765 10.46 8.88 -7.08
CA ALA A 765 9.19 9.53 -6.77
C ALA A 765 8.03 9.06 -7.68
N GLN A 766 8.30 8.90 -8.99
CA GLN A 766 7.32 8.35 -9.94
C GLN A 766 7.02 6.88 -9.62
N GLY A 767 8.03 6.10 -9.25
CA GLY A 767 7.87 4.70 -8.86
C GLY A 767 6.93 4.50 -7.67
N GLN A 768 6.98 5.38 -6.66
CA GLN A 768 6.07 5.34 -5.51
C GLN A 768 4.62 5.65 -5.89
N ALA A 769 4.40 6.64 -6.77
CA ALA A 769 3.07 7.00 -7.24
C ALA A 769 2.44 5.89 -8.11
N GLU A 770 3.22 5.26 -9.00
CA GLU A 770 2.76 4.13 -9.80
C GLU A 770 2.51 2.87 -8.95
N MET A 771 3.29 2.65 -7.90
CA MET A 771 3.12 1.51 -6.99
C MET A 771 1.86 1.67 -6.12
N ALA A 772 1.52 2.90 -5.71
CA ALA A 772 0.25 3.22 -5.07
C ALA A 772 -0.96 2.91 -5.98
N ALA A 773 -0.83 3.14 -7.28
CA ALA A 773 -1.88 2.83 -8.26
C ALA A 773 -2.03 1.32 -8.56
N ARG A 774 -0.97 0.52 -8.36
CA ARG A 774 -0.97 -0.94 -8.63
C ARG A 774 -1.37 -1.81 -7.43
N GLY A 775 -1.65 -1.21 -6.27
CA GLY A 775 -2.07 -1.92 -5.06
C GLY A 775 -0.97 -2.76 -4.38
N PRO A 776 -1.27 -3.42 -3.25
CA PRO A 776 -0.29 -4.10 -2.39
C PRO A 776 0.34 -5.37 -2.98
N SER A 777 0.03 -5.70 -4.24
CA SER A 777 0.63 -6.80 -5.01
C SER A 777 1.99 -6.42 -5.62
N GLY A 778 2.39 -5.14 -5.55
CA GLY A 778 3.70 -4.68 -5.97
C GLY A 778 4.79 -5.15 -4.99
N ASN A 779 5.70 -5.99 -5.45
CA ASN A 779 6.82 -6.50 -4.64
C ASN A 779 7.58 -5.35 -3.96
N SER A 780 7.50 -5.31 -2.63
CA SER A 780 8.22 -4.36 -1.75
C SER A 780 9.75 -4.40 -1.91
N THR A 781 10.30 -5.35 -2.68
CA THR A 781 11.73 -5.46 -3.00
C THR A 781 12.22 -4.36 -3.95
N LEU A 782 11.32 -3.71 -4.70
CA LEU A 782 11.69 -2.60 -5.60
C LEU A 782 12.05 -1.31 -4.84
N ALA A 783 11.47 -1.08 -3.66
CA ALA A 783 11.78 0.08 -2.85
C ALA A 783 13.22 0.09 -2.31
N ALA A 784 13.85 -1.09 -2.19
CA ALA A 784 15.26 -1.22 -1.78
C ALA A 784 16.26 -0.95 -2.91
N LEU A 785 15.78 -0.85 -4.17
CA LEU A 785 16.62 -0.65 -5.35
C LEU A 785 16.70 0.82 -5.78
N SER A 786 15.85 1.68 -5.23
CA SER A 786 15.72 3.10 -5.61
C SER A 786 16.59 4.06 -4.78
N GLY A 787 17.56 3.55 -4.01
CA GLY A 787 18.36 4.36 -3.11
C GLY A 787 19.83 3.93 -3.06
N ASN A 788 20.65 4.48 -3.95
CA ASN A 788 21.96 5.01 -3.56
C ASN A 788 22.56 5.86 -4.69
N ASP A 789 22.60 7.16 -4.44
CA ASP A 789 23.35 8.14 -5.19
C ASP A 789 24.84 7.78 -5.18
N ASN A 790 25.37 7.27 -6.29
CA ASN A 790 26.67 7.66 -6.87
C ASN A 790 27.01 6.79 -8.10
N GLN A 791 27.31 7.45 -9.23
CA GLN A 791 27.79 6.89 -10.50
C GLN A 791 29.20 6.28 -10.46
N ASN A 792 29.79 6.12 -9.28
CA ASN A 792 30.99 5.32 -9.09
C ASN A 792 30.59 4.09 -8.32
N VAL A 793 30.84 2.91 -8.90
CA VAL A 793 30.86 1.63 -8.21
C VAL A 793 31.93 1.69 -7.10
N ARG A 794 31.62 2.37 -6.01
CA ARG A 794 32.20 2.08 -4.71
C ARG A 794 31.36 0.93 -4.18
N PRO A 795 31.96 -0.18 -3.73
CA PRO A 795 31.21 -1.19 -3.02
C PRO A 795 31.05 -0.71 -1.55
N PRO A 796 29.90 -0.13 -1.17
CA PRO A 796 29.43 -0.37 0.19
C PRO A 796 27.92 -0.58 0.20
N ILE A 797 27.42 -1.49 -0.63
CA ILE A 797 26.36 -2.37 -0.14
C ILE A 797 27.13 -3.56 0.37
N LYS A 798 27.04 -3.88 1.67
CA LYS A 798 27.43 -5.20 2.15
C LYS A 798 26.62 -6.16 1.28
N HIS A 799 27.22 -6.73 0.22
CA HIS A 799 26.61 -7.87 -0.43
C HIS A 799 26.28 -8.79 0.73
N VAL A 800 25.03 -9.19 0.85
CA VAL A 800 24.60 -10.14 1.88
C VAL A 800 25.17 -11.49 1.43
N LEU A 801 26.49 -11.60 1.48
CA LEU A 801 27.24 -12.80 1.20
C LEU A 801 26.81 -13.77 2.27
N SER A 802 26.28 -14.91 1.84
CA SER A 802 26.02 -16.01 2.75
C SER A 802 27.31 -16.40 3.47
N LYS A 803 27.19 -17.01 4.65
CA LYS A 803 28.37 -17.47 5.38
C LYS A 803 29.19 -18.48 4.56
N GLU A 804 28.52 -19.27 3.73
CA GLU A 804 29.14 -20.21 2.78
C GLU A 804 29.94 -19.51 1.69
N LEU A 805 29.41 -18.45 1.07
CA LEU A 805 30.14 -17.68 0.05
C LEU A 805 31.37 -16.96 0.63
N GLN A 806 31.27 -16.49 1.87
CA GLN A 806 32.43 -15.94 2.58
C GLN A 806 33.48 -17.02 2.83
N LEU A 807 33.09 -18.19 3.35
CA LEU A 807 33.99 -19.31 3.58
C LEU A 807 34.62 -19.83 2.27
N TYR A 808 33.87 -19.82 1.17
CA TYR A 808 34.37 -20.15 -0.16
C TYR A 808 35.46 -19.15 -0.57
N PHE A 809 35.19 -17.85 -0.49
CA PHE A 809 36.17 -16.80 -0.80
C PHE A 809 37.41 -16.90 0.10
N ASP A 810 37.22 -17.08 1.42
CA ASP A 810 38.29 -17.20 2.41
C ASP A 810 39.17 -18.44 2.19
N ARG A 811 38.67 -19.48 1.52
CA ARG A 811 39.47 -20.67 1.15
C ARG A 811 40.15 -20.51 -0.20
N VAL A 812 39.41 -20.01 -1.20
CA VAL A 812 39.88 -19.93 -2.59
C VAL A 812 40.92 -18.82 -2.77
N ALA A 813 40.70 -17.64 -2.19
CA ALA A 813 41.61 -16.50 -2.39
C ALA A 813 43.02 -16.74 -1.83
N PRO A 814 43.21 -17.32 -0.62
CA PRO A 814 44.54 -17.69 -0.14
C PRO A 814 45.14 -18.88 -0.89
N ALA A 815 44.36 -19.90 -1.25
CA ALA A 815 44.85 -21.08 -1.98
C ALA A 815 45.47 -20.71 -3.34
N ILE A 816 44.92 -19.72 -4.03
CA ILE A 816 45.48 -19.20 -5.29
C ILE A 816 46.83 -18.50 -5.07
N MET A 817 47.04 -17.88 -3.91
CA MET A 817 48.23 -17.09 -3.59
C MET A 817 49.32 -17.89 -2.87
N ASP A 818 49.12 -19.17 -2.59
CA ASP A 818 50.08 -20.03 -1.89
C ASP A 818 51.03 -20.73 -2.87
N PRO A 819 52.34 -20.41 -2.90
CA PRO A 819 53.29 -21.05 -3.80
C PRO A 819 53.57 -22.52 -3.47
N SER A 820 53.30 -22.97 -2.24
CA SER A 820 53.71 -24.29 -1.75
C SER A 820 52.81 -25.44 -2.22
N ASN A 821 51.55 -25.15 -2.59
CA ASN A 821 50.57 -26.17 -2.91
C ASN A 821 49.93 -25.94 -4.29
N GLU A 822 50.42 -26.67 -5.29
CA GLU A 822 49.97 -26.52 -6.68
C GLU A 822 48.60 -27.15 -6.93
N ASP A 823 48.29 -28.27 -6.29
CA ASP A 823 47.03 -29.00 -6.47
C ASP A 823 45.83 -28.16 -6.02
N TYR A 824 45.93 -27.50 -4.85
CA TYR A 824 44.86 -26.62 -4.36
C TYR A 824 44.68 -25.38 -5.23
N ARG A 825 45.75 -24.83 -5.80
CA ARG A 825 45.67 -23.71 -6.73
C ARG A 825 44.97 -24.11 -8.04
N ASN A 826 45.30 -25.26 -8.59
CA ASN A 826 44.65 -25.77 -9.81
C ASN A 826 43.17 -26.10 -9.58
N ALA A 827 42.83 -26.68 -8.42
CA ALA A 827 41.44 -26.92 -8.03
C ALA A 827 40.65 -25.60 -7.87
N ALA A 828 41.27 -24.57 -7.25
CA ALA A 828 40.67 -23.26 -7.09
C ALA A 828 40.39 -22.57 -8.43
N PHE A 829 41.32 -22.63 -9.39
CA PHE A 829 41.11 -22.10 -10.75
C PHE A 829 40.02 -22.85 -11.52
N ALA A 830 39.98 -24.18 -11.40
CA ALA A 830 38.92 -24.99 -12.01
C ALA A 830 37.54 -24.58 -11.45
N SER A 831 37.41 -24.45 -10.13
CA SER A 831 36.19 -24.00 -9.44
C SER A 831 35.72 -22.66 -9.99
N LEU A 832 36.58 -21.65 -10.05
CA LEU A 832 36.20 -20.31 -10.52
C LEU A 832 35.79 -20.27 -12.00
N LYS A 833 36.33 -21.17 -12.82
CA LYS A 833 36.00 -21.27 -14.24
C LYS A 833 34.63 -21.90 -14.49
N THR A 834 34.18 -22.81 -13.62
CA THR A 834 32.94 -23.59 -13.81
C THR A 834 31.79 -23.17 -12.92
N ASP A 835 32.05 -22.63 -11.72
CA ASP A 835 31.02 -22.39 -10.73
C ASP A 835 30.09 -21.23 -11.12
N THR A 836 28.78 -21.47 -11.01
CA THR A 836 27.73 -20.52 -11.39
C THR A 836 27.31 -19.60 -10.24
N GLY A 837 27.49 -20.05 -8.99
CA GLY A 837 27.02 -19.35 -7.78
C GLY A 837 27.91 -18.18 -7.31
N ILE A 838 29.00 -17.87 -8.02
CA ILE A 838 30.01 -16.91 -7.56
C ILE A 838 29.78 -15.47 -8.05
N HIS A 839 28.65 -15.19 -8.70
CA HIS A 839 28.33 -13.86 -9.23
C HIS A 839 28.47 -12.73 -8.19
N GLN A 840 27.99 -12.96 -6.96
CA GLN A 840 28.10 -11.97 -5.88
C GLN A 840 29.55 -11.75 -5.40
N LEU A 841 30.46 -12.69 -5.64
CA LEU A 841 31.87 -12.62 -5.26
C LEU A 841 32.74 -11.95 -6.31
N VAL A 842 32.25 -11.77 -7.55
CA VAL A 842 32.99 -11.12 -8.65
C VAL A 842 33.59 -9.76 -8.26
N PRO A 843 32.85 -8.79 -7.69
CA PRO A 843 33.44 -7.51 -7.29
C PRO A 843 34.54 -7.66 -6.24
N TYR A 844 34.41 -8.65 -5.34
CA TYR A 844 35.42 -8.94 -4.31
C TYR A 844 36.69 -9.55 -4.90
N PHE A 845 36.57 -10.46 -5.88
CA PHE A 845 37.73 -10.99 -6.59
C PHE A 845 38.42 -9.92 -7.45
N VAL A 846 37.67 -9.04 -8.12
CA VAL A 846 38.24 -7.92 -8.90
C VAL A 846 38.99 -6.96 -7.97
N GLN A 847 38.41 -6.61 -6.82
CA GLN A 847 39.09 -5.79 -5.81
C GLN A 847 40.32 -6.49 -5.24
N PHE A 848 40.21 -7.79 -4.91
CA PHE A 848 41.32 -8.59 -4.41
C PHE A 848 42.49 -8.63 -5.39
N VAL A 849 42.22 -8.80 -6.69
CA VAL A 849 43.24 -8.72 -7.74
C VAL A 849 43.88 -7.34 -7.77
N ALA A 850 43.08 -6.27 -7.74
CA ALA A 850 43.60 -4.91 -7.74
C ALA A 850 44.52 -4.63 -6.53
N ASP A 851 44.11 -5.05 -5.33
CA ASP A 851 44.90 -4.90 -4.10
C ASP A 851 46.18 -5.75 -4.14
N LYS A 852 46.10 -7.00 -4.61
CA LYS A 852 47.28 -7.89 -4.70
C LYS A 852 48.30 -7.38 -5.71
N VAL A 853 47.85 -6.91 -6.87
CA VAL A 853 48.72 -6.35 -7.91
C VAL A 853 49.38 -5.06 -7.42
N THR A 854 48.65 -4.15 -6.77
CA THR A 854 49.20 -2.86 -6.32
C THR A 854 50.18 -3.00 -5.15
N HIS A 855 49.90 -3.88 -4.18
CA HIS A 855 50.76 -4.05 -3.01
C HIS A 855 51.95 -4.99 -3.24
N ASN A 856 51.88 -5.94 -4.18
CA ASN A 856 52.92 -6.96 -4.40
C ASN A 856 53.60 -6.89 -5.77
N LEU A 857 53.86 -5.68 -6.28
CA LEU A 857 54.50 -5.48 -7.59
C LEU A 857 55.86 -6.16 -7.75
N LYS A 858 56.55 -6.52 -6.67
CA LYS A 858 57.88 -7.16 -6.72
C LYS A 858 57.82 -8.69 -6.85
N SER A 859 56.66 -9.32 -6.63
CA SER A 859 56.52 -10.77 -6.64
C SER A 859 55.87 -11.25 -7.94
N ILE A 860 56.68 -11.82 -8.83
CA ILE A 860 56.20 -12.32 -10.13
C ILE A 860 55.15 -13.41 -9.94
N PHE A 861 55.32 -14.30 -8.95
CA PHE A 861 54.36 -15.37 -8.67
C PHE A 861 52.96 -14.84 -8.33
N ILE A 862 52.85 -13.83 -7.45
CA ILE A 862 51.55 -13.24 -7.06
C ILE A 862 50.90 -12.54 -8.25
N LEU A 863 51.69 -11.84 -9.07
CA LEU A 863 51.19 -11.17 -10.26
C LEU A 863 50.68 -12.17 -11.31
N THR A 864 51.43 -13.23 -11.59
CA THR A 864 51.01 -14.30 -12.52
C THR A 864 49.74 -14.98 -12.02
N SER A 865 49.67 -15.34 -10.74
CA SER A 865 48.48 -15.96 -10.14
C SER A 865 47.26 -15.03 -10.18
N SER A 866 47.46 -13.72 -10.00
CA SER A 866 46.40 -12.71 -10.12
C SER A 866 45.88 -12.59 -11.55
N MET A 867 46.75 -12.66 -12.57
CA MET A 867 46.33 -12.64 -13.97
C MET A 867 45.61 -13.94 -14.36
N GLN A 868 46.05 -15.09 -13.84
CA GLN A 868 45.37 -16.38 -14.04
C GLN A 868 43.98 -16.39 -13.40
N LEU A 869 43.83 -15.76 -12.23
CA LEU A 869 42.52 -15.54 -11.59
C LEU A 869 41.59 -14.72 -12.48
N VAL A 870 42.07 -13.61 -13.07
CA VAL A 870 41.27 -12.82 -14.01
C VAL A 870 40.90 -13.63 -15.25
N ALA A 871 41.83 -14.42 -15.79
CA ALA A 871 41.56 -15.30 -16.93
C ALA A 871 40.48 -16.35 -16.60
N ALA A 872 40.55 -17.00 -15.44
CA ALA A 872 39.56 -17.97 -15.00
C ALA A 872 38.15 -17.35 -14.86
N LEU A 873 38.05 -16.13 -14.31
CA LEU A 873 36.78 -15.41 -14.21
C LEU A 873 36.21 -15.01 -15.58
N LEU A 874 37.07 -14.64 -16.53
CA LEU A 874 36.65 -14.29 -17.88
C LEU A 874 36.22 -15.53 -18.68
N ASP A 875 36.85 -16.67 -18.48
CA ASP A 875 36.49 -17.92 -19.16
C ASP A 875 35.13 -18.49 -18.70
N ASN A 876 34.66 -18.09 -17.51
CA ASN A 876 33.39 -18.55 -16.98
C ASN A 876 32.21 -17.94 -17.76
N GLN A 877 31.45 -18.79 -18.47
CA GLN A 877 30.32 -18.38 -19.31
C GLN A 877 29.09 -17.91 -18.51
N SER A 878 29.00 -18.31 -17.25
CA SER A 878 27.86 -17.97 -16.38
C SER A 878 27.95 -16.57 -15.76
N LEU A 879 29.11 -15.91 -15.87
CA LEU A 879 29.37 -14.61 -15.27
C LEU A 879 29.24 -13.47 -16.29
N TYR A 880 28.47 -12.44 -15.93
CA TYR A 880 28.38 -11.23 -16.73
C TYR A 880 29.48 -10.23 -16.33
N MET A 881 30.65 -10.34 -16.99
CA MET A 881 31.83 -9.55 -16.62
C MET A 881 31.88 -8.13 -17.21
N ALA A 882 30.99 -7.79 -18.15
CA ALA A 882 31.05 -6.51 -18.87
C ALA A 882 31.06 -5.25 -17.96
N PRO A 883 30.29 -5.18 -16.86
CA PRO A 883 30.33 -4.02 -15.94
C PRO A 883 31.67 -3.84 -15.24
N TYR A 884 32.42 -4.94 -15.04
CA TYR A 884 33.67 -4.96 -14.28
C TYR A 884 34.91 -4.77 -15.15
N VAL A 885 34.79 -4.87 -16.48
CA VAL A 885 35.89 -4.69 -17.44
C VAL A 885 36.67 -3.38 -17.21
N PRO A 886 36.03 -2.20 -17.05
CA PRO A 886 36.76 -0.96 -16.80
C PRO A 886 37.61 -0.96 -15.52
N SER A 887 37.26 -1.78 -14.53
CA SER A 887 37.97 -1.93 -13.26
C SER A 887 39.09 -2.98 -13.32
N ILE A 888 38.94 -4.00 -14.16
CA ILE A 888 39.95 -5.05 -14.39
C ILE A 888 41.10 -4.54 -15.25
N VAL A 889 40.79 -3.75 -16.28
CA VAL A 889 41.77 -3.26 -17.27
C VAL A 889 42.97 -2.54 -16.64
N PRO A 890 42.82 -1.65 -15.64
CA PRO A 890 43.95 -1.05 -14.94
C PRO A 890 44.91 -2.06 -14.31
N SER A 891 44.42 -3.11 -13.64
CA SER A 891 45.28 -4.13 -13.03
C SER A 891 46.08 -4.92 -14.07
N VAL A 892 45.44 -5.29 -15.18
CA VAL A 892 46.10 -5.96 -16.32
C VAL A 892 47.12 -5.03 -16.98
N LEU A 893 46.78 -3.76 -17.17
CA LEU A 893 47.69 -2.74 -17.70
C LEU A 893 48.90 -2.54 -16.79
N THR A 894 48.74 -2.51 -15.47
CA THR A 894 49.87 -2.40 -14.54
C THR A 894 50.83 -3.57 -14.65
N CYS A 895 50.34 -4.81 -14.83
CA CYS A 895 51.19 -5.98 -15.08
C CYS A 895 51.87 -5.94 -16.47
N LEU A 896 51.26 -5.27 -17.45
CA LEU A 896 51.81 -5.11 -18.79
C LEU A 896 52.88 -4.00 -18.88
N ILE A 897 52.55 -2.78 -18.46
CA ILE A 897 53.39 -1.57 -18.61
C ILE A 897 54.07 -1.09 -17.31
N GLY A 898 54.02 -1.89 -16.24
CA GLY A 898 54.68 -1.58 -14.97
C GLY A 898 56.20 -1.37 -15.09
N LYS A 899 56.74 -0.42 -14.32
CA LYS A 899 58.18 -0.04 -14.33
C LYS A 899 59.08 -1.08 -13.66
N HIS A 900 58.71 -1.56 -12.47
CA HIS A 900 59.50 -2.49 -11.65
C HIS A 900 58.62 -3.64 -11.18
N LEU A 901 58.60 -4.73 -11.94
CA LEU A 901 57.76 -5.91 -11.66
C LEU A 901 58.53 -7.11 -11.07
N SER A 902 59.85 -6.94 -10.85
CA SER A 902 60.76 -8.02 -10.45
C SER A 902 61.62 -7.59 -9.26
N SER A 903 61.96 -8.54 -8.40
CA SER A 903 63.07 -8.42 -7.46
C SER A 903 64.38 -8.80 -8.16
N SER A 904 65.54 -8.36 -7.66
CA SER A 904 66.87 -8.63 -8.26
C SER A 904 67.26 -10.12 -8.27
N ALA A 905 66.48 -11.00 -7.64
CA ALA A 905 66.73 -12.44 -7.53
C ALA A 905 65.99 -13.29 -8.59
N ASP A 906 65.07 -12.71 -9.36
CA ASP A 906 64.28 -13.45 -10.34
C ASP A 906 64.94 -13.47 -11.73
N LYS A 907 64.75 -14.57 -12.48
CA LYS A 907 65.27 -14.71 -13.85
C LYS A 907 64.61 -13.66 -14.76
N LEU A 908 65.41 -12.95 -15.56
CA LEU A 908 64.94 -11.92 -16.49
C LEU A 908 63.80 -12.38 -17.42
N SER A 909 63.79 -13.66 -17.80
CA SER A 909 62.79 -14.27 -18.69
C SER A 909 61.39 -14.40 -18.09
N THR A 910 61.23 -14.56 -16.78
CA THR A 910 59.92 -14.78 -16.15
C THR A 910 59.08 -13.50 -16.15
N HIS A 911 59.73 -12.35 -16.08
CA HIS A 911 59.11 -11.04 -16.15
C HIS A 911 58.55 -10.73 -17.56
N PHE A 912 59.24 -11.15 -18.62
CA PHE A 912 58.72 -11.02 -19.99
C PHE A 912 57.53 -11.97 -20.25
N ALA A 913 57.58 -13.20 -19.73
CA ALA A 913 56.46 -14.14 -19.81
C ALA A 913 55.17 -13.62 -19.15
N LEU A 914 55.28 -12.93 -18.00
CA LEU A 914 54.13 -12.27 -17.36
C LEU A 914 53.51 -11.18 -18.26
N ARG A 915 54.34 -10.41 -18.96
CA ARG A 915 53.87 -9.38 -19.90
C ARG A 915 53.19 -9.98 -21.11
N ASP A 916 53.74 -11.04 -21.69
CA ASP A 916 53.10 -11.78 -22.78
C ASP A 916 51.71 -12.29 -22.36
N PHE A 917 51.61 -12.89 -21.18
CA PHE A 917 50.33 -13.36 -20.64
C PHE A 917 49.34 -12.22 -20.42
N SER A 918 49.79 -11.11 -19.84
CA SER A 918 48.96 -9.92 -19.61
C SER A 918 48.49 -9.28 -20.92
N ALA A 919 49.34 -9.26 -21.95
CA ALA A 919 49.00 -8.76 -23.28
C ALA A 919 47.95 -9.63 -23.97
N SER A 920 48.09 -10.97 -23.89
CA SER A 920 47.11 -11.92 -24.41
C SER A 920 45.75 -11.78 -23.73
N LEU A 921 45.76 -11.66 -22.39
CA LEU A 921 44.55 -11.42 -21.60
C LEU A 921 43.86 -10.11 -21.97
N LEU A 922 44.63 -9.02 -22.13
CA LEU A 922 44.11 -7.73 -22.54
C LEU A 922 43.53 -7.77 -23.96
N SER A 923 44.14 -8.54 -24.87
CA SER A 923 43.60 -8.80 -26.21
C SER A 923 42.25 -9.52 -26.16
N SER A 924 42.15 -10.57 -25.33
CA SER A 924 40.89 -11.30 -25.13
C SER A 924 39.77 -10.38 -24.62
N ILE A 925 40.08 -9.53 -23.63
CA ILE A 925 39.14 -8.52 -23.10
C ILE A 925 38.71 -7.54 -24.20
N ALA A 926 39.67 -6.98 -24.95
CA ALA A 926 39.41 -5.99 -25.99
C ALA A 926 38.60 -6.57 -27.19
N ARG A 927 38.82 -7.84 -27.54
CA ARG A 927 38.04 -8.55 -28.58
C ARG A 927 36.62 -8.85 -28.11
N ARG A 928 36.46 -9.38 -26.89
CA ARG A 928 35.15 -9.79 -26.37
C ARG A 928 34.24 -8.63 -26.00
N TYR A 929 34.78 -7.56 -25.40
CA TYR A 929 34.00 -6.43 -24.87
C TYR A 929 34.15 -5.13 -25.67
N GLY A 930 34.99 -5.13 -26.72
CA GLY A 930 35.15 -4.00 -27.62
C GLY A 930 33.85 -3.54 -28.31
N PRO A 931 33.00 -4.45 -28.83
CA PRO A 931 31.72 -4.06 -29.44
C PRO A 931 30.74 -3.41 -28.45
N SER A 932 30.79 -3.84 -27.18
CA SER A 932 29.93 -3.30 -26.11
C SER A 932 30.38 -1.93 -25.60
N SER A 933 31.65 -1.56 -25.80
CA SER A 933 32.21 -0.29 -25.33
C SER A 933 33.11 0.34 -26.38
N SER A 934 32.62 1.41 -26.99
CA SER A 934 33.38 2.23 -27.94
C SER A 934 34.61 2.91 -27.32
N THR A 935 34.67 3.04 -25.99
CA THR A 935 35.75 3.74 -25.28
C THR A 935 36.91 2.83 -24.84
N LEU A 936 36.69 1.51 -24.81
CA LEU A 936 37.66 0.55 -24.27
C LEU A 936 38.94 0.49 -25.11
N LYS A 937 38.84 0.19 -26.41
CA LYS A 937 40.01 0.09 -27.30
C LYS A 937 40.81 1.40 -27.38
N PRO A 938 40.20 2.59 -27.57
CA PRO A 938 40.93 3.86 -27.58
C PRO A 938 41.66 4.17 -26.27
N ARG A 939 41.05 3.85 -25.12
CA ARG A 939 41.65 4.11 -23.81
C ARG A 939 42.91 3.27 -23.60
N ILE A 940 42.86 1.99 -23.95
CA ILE A 940 44.01 1.09 -23.80
C ILE A 940 45.13 1.49 -24.77
N ALA A 941 44.79 1.75 -26.05
CA ALA A 941 45.75 2.20 -27.05
C ALA A 941 46.48 3.48 -26.62
N ARG A 942 45.75 4.46 -26.06
CA ARG A 942 46.35 5.70 -25.53
C ARG A 942 47.32 5.44 -24.38
N SER A 943 46.99 4.55 -23.45
CA SER A 943 47.87 4.20 -22.33
C SER A 943 49.16 3.51 -22.80
N CYS A 944 49.07 2.58 -23.74
CA CYS A 944 50.24 1.90 -24.29
C CYS A 944 51.09 2.87 -25.14
N LEU A 945 50.47 3.70 -25.99
CA LEU A 945 51.20 4.69 -26.80
C LEU A 945 51.95 5.70 -25.92
N SER A 946 51.31 6.21 -24.87
CA SER A 946 51.96 7.11 -23.91
C SER A 946 53.15 6.46 -23.21
N ALA A 947 53.11 5.16 -22.96
CA ALA A 947 54.22 4.43 -22.35
C ALA A 947 55.34 4.10 -23.35
N PHE A 948 55.02 3.95 -24.63
CA PHE A 948 55.97 3.69 -25.70
C PHE A 948 56.78 4.93 -26.10
N LEU A 949 56.14 6.12 -26.12
CA LEU A 949 56.78 7.37 -26.51
C LEU A 949 57.65 8.01 -25.41
N ASP A 950 57.55 7.54 -24.16
CA ASP A 950 58.29 8.08 -23.02
C ASP A 950 59.68 7.45 -22.89
N LYS A 951 60.71 8.16 -23.37
CA LYS A 951 62.12 7.72 -23.36
C LYS A 951 62.68 7.41 -21.97
N SER A 952 62.04 7.88 -20.89
CA SER A 952 62.52 7.68 -19.51
C SER A 952 62.14 6.33 -18.89
N LYS A 953 61.29 5.55 -19.56
CA LYS A 953 60.79 4.27 -19.06
C LYS A 953 61.80 3.13 -19.35
N PRO A 954 61.81 2.07 -18.53
CA PRO A 954 62.68 0.91 -18.78
C PRO A 954 62.20 0.10 -19.99
N PHE A 955 63.12 -0.62 -20.64
CA PHE A 955 62.85 -1.45 -21.82
C PHE A 955 61.72 -2.46 -21.61
N GLY A 956 61.56 -2.98 -20.38
CA GLY A 956 60.42 -3.82 -20.05
C GLY A 956 59.05 -3.13 -20.27
N THR A 957 58.91 -1.86 -19.86
CA THR A 957 57.68 -1.09 -20.07
C THR A 957 57.42 -0.88 -21.57
N HIS A 958 58.47 -0.60 -22.35
CA HIS A 958 58.36 -0.44 -23.81
C HIS A 958 57.94 -1.75 -24.49
N TYR A 959 58.50 -2.88 -24.07
CA TYR A 959 58.11 -4.21 -24.54
C TYR A 959 56.60 -4.47 -24.34
N GLY A 960 56.10 -4.25 -23.11
CA GLY A 960 54.67 -4.43 -22.82
C GLY A 960 53.77 -3.45 -23.58
N ALA A 961 54.22 -2.20 -23.75
CA ALA A 961 53.49 -1.19 -24.52
C ALA A 961 53.36 -1.58 -26.01
N LEU A 962 54.44 -2.06 -26.62
CA LEU A 962 54.47 -2.55 -28.00
C LEU A 962 53.54 -3.75 -28.20
N LEU A 963 53.61 -4.75 -27.31
CA LEU A 963 52.70 -5.90 -27.37
C LEU A 963 51.24 -5.46 -27.24
N GLY A 964 50.92 -4.59 -26.28
CA GLY A 964 49.57 -4.06 -26.08
C GLY A 964 49.02 -3.34 -27.31
N LEU A 965 49.82 -2.48 -27.95
CA LEU A 965 49.43 -1.78 -29.18
C LEU A 965 49.19 -2.76 -30.34
N THR A 966 50.12 -3.69 -30.53
CA THR A 966 50.05 -4.71 -31.59
C THR A 966 48.77 -5.54 -31.47
N PHE A 967 48.44 -6.03 -30.27
CA PHE A 967 47.29 -6.92 -30.08
C PHE A 967 45.92 -6.24 -30.11
N ILE A 968 45.84 -4.93 -29.84
CA ILE A 968 44.56 -4.20 -29.74
C ILE A 968 44.18 -3.58 -31.08
N ALA A 969 45.17 -3.08 -31.80
CA ALA A 969 44.95 -2.28 -32.99
C ALA A 969 45.28 -3.02 -34.30
N GLY A 970 45.85 -4.23 -34.23
CA GLY A 970 46.15 -5.05 -35.42
C GLY A 970 47.15 -4.38 -36.36
N GLY A 971 47.26 -4.82 -37.61
CA GLY A 971 48.20 -4.23 -38.57
C GLY A 971 47.88 -2.76 -38.88
N THR A 972 46.61 -2.38 -38.97
CA THR A 972 46.21 -0.95 -39.13
C THR A 972 46.71 -0.05 -38.01
N GLY A 973 46.71 -0.54 -36.77
CA GLY A 973 47.27 0.15 -35.61
C GLY A 973 48.79 0.21 -35.58
N VAL A 974 49.45 -0.88 -35.97
CA VAL A 974 50.92 -0.91 -36.10
C VAL A 974 51.37 0.11 -37.15
N ARG A 975 50.67 0.18 -38.29
CA ARG A 975 50.97 1.11 -39.38
C ARG A 975 50.77 2.58 -38.97
N SER A 976 49.72 2.88 -38.22
CA SER A 976 49.39 4.26 -37.82
C SER A 976 50.09 4.74 -36.54
N LEU A 977 50.39 3.86 -35.59
CA LEU A 977 50.90 4.25 -34.26
C LEU A 977 52.35 3.86 -34.01
N ILE A 978 52.82 2.73 -34.55
CA ILE A 978 54.18 2.22 -34.28
C ILE A 978 55.15 2.72 -35.36
N LEU A 979 54.87 2.45 -36.65
CA LEU A 979 55.76 2.81 -37.77
C LEU A 979 56.24 4.26 -37.75
N PRO A 980 55.37 5.29 -37.57
CA PRO A 980 55.81 6.69 -37.64
C PRO A 980 56.78 7.09 -36.53
N ASN A 981 56.78 6.35 -35.42
CA ASN A 981 57.54 6.66 -34.22
C ASN A 981 58.82 5.82 -34.07
N LEU A 982 59.06 4.84 -34.95
CA LEU A 982 60.22 3.94 -34.85
C LEU A 982 61.55 4.66 -35.07
N THR A 983 61.62 5.59 -36.02
CA THR A 983 62.83 6.39 -36.28
C THR A 983 63.26 7.20 -35.07
N ALA A 984 62.31 7.84 -34.39
CA ALA A 984 62.56 8.59 -33.15
C ALA A 984 62.97 7.66 -31.99
N TYR A 985 62.44 6.43 -31.96
CA TYR A 985 62.71 5.42 -30.93
C TYR A 985 64.05 4.70 -31.14
N ASP A 986 64.59 4.64 -32.36
CA ASP A 986 65.90 4.03 -32.70
C ASP A 986 67.04 4.57 -31.82
N THR A 987 66.99 5.86 -31.47
CA THR A 987 67.94 6.50 -30.54
C THR A 987 67.97 5.82 -29.16
N VAL A 988 66.83 5.37 -28.65
CA VAL A 988 66.69 4.67 -27.37
C VAL A 988 67.13 3.21 -27.49
N LEU A 989 66.92 2.58 -28.65
CA LEU A 989 67.38 1.21 -28.91
C LEU A 989 68.91 1.11 -28.99
N LYS A 990 69.56 2.02 -29.72
CA LYS A 990 71.03 2.07 -29.83
C LYS A 990 71.70 2.18 -28.46
N THR A 991 71.26 3.13 -27.66
CA THR A 991 71.76 3.32 -26.28
C THR A 991 71.55 2.11 -25.37
N GLY A 992 70.57 1.25 -25.66
CA GLY A 992 70.36 0.01 -24.93
C GLY A 992 71.21 -1.17 -25.41
N LEU A 993 71.50 -1.24 -26.70
CA LEU A 993 72.28 -2.31 -27.34
C LEU A 993 73.79 -2.12 -27.19
N GLU A 994 74.24 -0.87 -27.09
CA GLU A 994 75.64 -0.46 -26.88
C GLU A 994 76.04 -0.46 -25.39
N ASP A 995 75.10 -0.68 -24.47
CA ASP A 995 75.36 -0.70 -23.03
C ASP A 995 76.16 -1.97 -22.64
N GLU A 996 77.25 -1.81 -21.87
CA GLU A 996 78.10 -2.93 -21.43
C GLU A 996 77.42 -3.84 -20.40
N ASN A 997 76.30 -3.39 -19.80
CA ASN A 997 75.52 -4.22 -18.90
C ASN A 997 74.70 -5.27 -19.68
N ALA A 998 75.17 -6.52 -19.67
CA ALA A 998 74.52 -7.66 -20.33
C ALA A 998 73.00 -7.76 -20.05
N GLY A 999 72.56 -7.47 -18.82
CA GLY A 999 71.14 -7.54 -18.46
C GLY A 999 70.26 -6.45 -19.08
N LYS A 1000 70.83 -5.31 -19.49
CA LYS A 1000 70.10 -4.21 -20.15
C LYS A 1000 70.12 -4.39 -21.68
N LYS A 1001 71.23 -4.90 -22.21
CA LYS A 1001 71.38 -5.33 -23.59
C LYS A 1001 70.37 -6.42 -23.97
N ASP A 1002 70.23 -7.44 -23.12
CA ASP A 1002 69.25 -8.52 -23.31
C ASP A 1002 67.79 -8.00 -23.30
N GLN A 1003 67.50 -6.97 -22.50
CA GLN A 1003 66.17 -6.34 -22.49
C GLN A 1003 65.89 -5.53 -23.76
N ALA A 1004 66.89 -4.82 -24.28
CA ALA A 1004 66.78 -4.10 -25.55
C ALA A 1004 66.55 -5.09 -26.70
N GLU A 1005 67.20 -6.25 -26.66
CA GLU A 1005 67.04 -7.33 -27.64
C GLU A 1005 65.60 -7.91 -27.65
N HIS A 1006 64.99 -8.09 -26.48
CA HIS A 1006 63.57 -8.47 -26.39
C HIS A 1006 62.62 -7.41 -26.98
N VAL A 1007 62.94 -6.12 -26.85
CA VAL A 1007 62.15 -5.05 -27.49
C VAL A 1007 62.28 -5.11 -29.00
N VAL A 1008 63.48 -5.36 -29.54
CA VAL A 1008 63.70 -5.59 -30.97
C VAL A 1008 62.83 -6.75 -31.47
N GLN A 1009 62.77 -7.87 -30.73
CA GLN A 1009 61.89 -8.99 -31.06
C GLN A 1009 60.40 -8.60 -31.04
N ALA A 1010 59.96 -7.78 -30.08
CA ALA A 1010 58.57 -7.30 -30.01
C ALA A 1010 58.22 -6.37 -31.19
N ILE A 1011 59.13 -5.50 -31.60
CA ILE A 1011 58.94 -4.65 -32.79
C ILE A 1011 58.86 -5.55 -34.03
N PHE A 1012 59.75 -6.53 -34.17
CA PHE A 1012 59.72 -7.46 -35.30
C PHE A 1012 58.41 -8.26 -35.36
N ARG A 1013 57.89 -8.69 -34.20
CA ARG A 1013 56.56 -9.33 -34.07
C ARG A 1013 55.44 -8.38 -34.51
N ALA A 1014 55.51 -7.11 -34.12
CA ALA A 1014 54.54 -6.11 -34.56
C ALA A 1014 54.57 -5.91 -36.08
N LEU A 1015 55.75 -5.77 -36.68
CA LEU A 1015 55.91 -5.64 -38.12
C LEU A 1015 55.43 -6.90 -38.87
N SER A 1016 55.61 -8.08 -38.31
CA SER A 1016 55.10 -9.33 -38.89
C SER A 1016 53.57 -9.35 -39.02
N THR A 1017 52.84 -8.64 -38.16
CA THR A 1017 51.37 -8.51 -38.31
C THR A 1017 50.95 -7.71 -39.54
N LEU A 1018 51.82 -6.82 -40.05
CA LEU A 1018 51.57 -6.12 -41.32
C LEU A 1018 51.70 -7.07 -42.52
N GLU A 1019 52.61 -8.03 -42.44
CA GLU A 1019 52.77 -9.08 -43.45
C GLU A 1019 51.55 -10.01 -43.48
N GLU A 1020 51.03 -10.42 -42.31
CA GLU A 1020 49.80 -11.22 -42.22
C GLU A 1020 48.55 -10.49 -42.75
N ASP A 1021 48.39 -9.20 -42.42
CA ASP A 1021 47.29 -8.37 -42.94
C ASP A 1021 47.39 -8.19 -44.47
N ALA A 1022 48.60 -7.99 -45.02
CA ALA A 1022 48.82 -7.85 -46.46
C ALA A 1022 48.48 -9.14 -47.24
N VAL A 1023 48.74 -10.31 -46.65
CA VAL A 1023 48.38 -11.62 -47.23
C VAL A 1023 46.86 -11.86 -47.19
N LEU A 1024 46.17 -11.45 -46.13
CA LEU A 1024 44.72 -11.64 -45.96
C LEU A 1024 43.85 -10.78 -46.90
N VAL A 1025 44.34 -9.61 -47.33
CA VAL A 1025 43.65 -8.73 -48.29
C VAL A 1025 43.67 -9.29 -49.73
N GLY A 1026 44.26 -10.47 -49.94
CA GLY A 1026 44.28 -11.12 -51.25
C GLY A 1026 45.16 -10.37 -52.25
N MET A 1027 46.19 -9.67 -51.78
CA MET A 1027 47.27 -9.17 -52.61
C MET A 1027 48.15 -10.34 -53.07
N SER A 1028 47.59 -11.16 -53.96
CA SER A 1028 48.38 -11.99 -54.85
C SER A 1028 49.29 -11.07 -55.66
N SER A 1029 50.60 -11.13 -55.38
CA SER A 1029 51.66 -11.08 -56.38
C SER A 1029 51.40 -10.21 -57.62
N THR A 1030 51.06 -8.93 -57.44
CA THR A 1030 51.02 -7.98 -58.56
C THR A 1030 52.17 -7.01 -58.36
N SER A 1031 53.24 -7.30 -59.09
CA SER A 1031 54.43 -6.47 -59.23
C SER A 1031 54.06 -5.04 -59.66
N GLN A 1032 53.94 -4.10 -58.72
CA GLN A 1032 54.03 -2.66 -59.02
C GLN A 1032 54.63 -1.89 -57.84
N ASN A 1033 55.96 -1.98 -57.69
CA ASN A 1033 56.89 -0.84 -57.78
C ASN A 1033 58.29 -1.34 -57.42
N GLY A 1034 59.24 -1.16 -58.34
CA GLY A 1034 60.64 -1.51 -58.15
C GLY A 1034 61.23 -0.71 -56.99
N HIS A 1035 61.39 -1.35 -55.84
CA HIS A 1035 62.32 -0.86 -54.84
C HIS A 1035 63.74 -1.24 -55.31
N PRO A 1036 64.71 -0.32 -55.26
CA PRO A 1036 66.05 -0.58 -55.77
C PRO A 1036 66.70 -1.71 -54.97
N GLU A 1037 67.27 -2.72 -55.63
CA GLU A 1037 67.90 -3.87 -54.96
C GLU A 1037 69.29 -3.50 -54.40
N GLY A 1038 69.67 -4.05 -53.24
CA GLY A 1038 70.98 -3.82 -52.61
C GLY A 1038 70.99 -2.66 -51.59
N GLU A 1039 72.09 -1.89 -51.53
CA GLU A 1039 72.31 -0.84 -50.51
C GLU A 1039 71.21 0.23 -50.49
N ALA A 1040 70.61 0.57 -51.64
CA ALA A 1040 69.55 1.56 -51.72
C ALA A 1040 68.23 1.09 -51.06
N LEU A 1041 67.92 -0.21 -51.04
CA LEU A 1041 66.80 -0.76 -50.26
C LEU A 1041 67.07 -0.61 -48.77
N LYS A 1042 68.31 -0.90 -48.36
CA LYS A 1042 68.77 -0.81 -46.98
C LYS A 1042 68.67 0.63 -46.49
N GLU A 1043 69.12 1.61 -47.27
CA GLU A 1043 68.98 3.04 -46.94
C GLU A 1043 67.53 3.47 -46.75
N ARG A 1044 66.62 3.04 -47.64
CA ARG A 1044 65.20 3.37 -47.57
C ARG A 1044 64.49 2.73 -46.37
N LEU A 1045 64.87 1.49 -46.03
CA LEU A 1045 64.40 0.81 -44.83
C LEU A 1045 64.92 1.52 -43.56
N VAL A 1046 66.19 1.93 -43.55
CA VAL A 1046 66.80 2.69 -42.44
C VAL A 1046 66.12 4.04 -42.26
N GLU A 1047 65.78 4.74 -43.34
CA GLU A 1047 65.01 6.00 -43.27
C GLU A 1047 63.62 5.80 -42.66
N SER A 1048 62.97 4.66 -42.93
CA SER A 1048 61.62 4.38 -42.45
C SER A 1048 61.54 3.76 -41.04
N LEU A 1049 62.51 2.92 -40.67
CA LEU A 1049 62.47 2.11 -39.44
C LEU A 1049 63.56 2.48 -38.42
N GLY A 1050 64.57 3.26 -38.80
CA GLY A 1050 65.80 3.45 -38.03
C GLY A 1050 66.88 2.42 -38.38
N GLU A 1051 68.10 2.65 -37.93
CA GLU A 1051 69.28 1.86 -38.34
C GLU A 1051 69.21 0.42 -37.83
N VAL A 1052 68.81 0.24 -36.56
CA VAL A 1052 68.80 -1.09 -35.91
C VAL A 1052 67.73 -1.99 -36.54
N MET A 1053 66.50 -1.49 -36.65
CA MET A 1053 65.39 -2.27 -37.21
C MET A 1053 65.45 -2.38 -38.73
N GLY A 1054 65.89 -1.32 -39.43
CA GLY A 1054 66.07 -1.34 -40.88
C GLY A 1054 67.09 -2.39 -41.32
N GLN A 1055 68.21 -2.52 -40.59
CA GLN A 1055 69.19 -3.57 -40.84
C GLN A 1055 68.66 -4.97 -40.53
N ARG A 1056 67.98 -5.17 -39.40
CA ARG A 1056 67.36 -6.47 -39.01
C ARG A 1056 66.29 -6.94 -40.00
N VAL A 1057 65.47 -6.03 -40.53
CA VAL A 1057 64.43 -6.35 -41.52
C VAL A 1057 65.08 -6.68 -42.87
N TYR A 1058 66.11 -5.94 -43.28
CA TYR A 1058 66.87 -6.24 -44.49
C TYR A 1058 67.58 -7.61 -44.42
N GLU A 1059 68.22 -7.92 -43.30
CA GLU A 1059 68.88 -9.22 -43.04
C GLU A 1059 67.89 -10.40 -42.98
N SER A 1060 66.61 -10.15 -42.65
CA SER A 1060 65.59 -11.19 -42.58
C SER A 1060 65.20 -11.79 -43.94
N GLY A 1061 65.49 -11.10 -45.06
CA GLY A 1061 65.25 -11.56 -46.43
C GLY A 1061 63.78 -11.76 -46.82
N ARG A 1062 62.81 -11.36 -45.97
CA ARG A 1062 61.36 -11.55 -46.22
C ARG A 1062 60.78 -10.44 -47.09
N GLN A 1063 60.60 -10.72 -48.38
CA GLN A 1063 60.07 -9.75 -49.35
C GLN A 1063 58.65 -9.26 -49.01
N GLY A 1064 57.79 -10.12 -48.45
CA GLY A 1064 56.44 -9.75 -48.01
C GLY A 1064 56.45 -8.68 -46.92
N LEU A 1065 57.29 -8.89 -45.89
CA LEU A 1065 57.50 -7.93 -44.80
C LEU A 1065 58.07 -6.59 -45.30
N ILE A 1066 59.07 -6.62 -46.18
CA ILE A 1066 59.71 -5.41 -46.73
C ILE A 1066 58.67 -4.55 -47.48
N ASN A 1067 57.84 -5.16 -48.31
CA ASN A 1067 56.79 -4.46 -49.04
C ASN A 1067 55.73 -3.89 -48.08
N ALA A 1068 55.27 -4.68 -47.11
CA ALA A 1068 54.22 -4.27 -46.17
C ALA A 1068 54.63 -3.08 -45.26
N VAL A 1069 55.92 -2.94 -44.98
CA VAL A 1069 56.50 -1.82 -44.21
C VAL A 1069 56.67 -0.56 -45.05
N LEU A 1070 57.08 -0.70 -46.32
CA LEU A 1070 57.33 0.42 -47.23
C LEU A 1070 56.05 1.01 -47.84
N GLU A 1071 54.93 0.27 -47.81
CA GLU A 1071 53.60 0.79 -48.13
C GLU A 1071 53.14 1.82 -47.08
N ARG A 1072 53.37 3.11 -47.37
CA ARG A 1072 53.00 4.23 -46.50
C ARG A 1072 51.50 4.56 -46.51
N ASP A 1073 50.75 4.18 -47.55
CA ASP A 1073 49.35 4.59 -47.72
C ASP A 1073 48.44 3.40 -48.08
N LEU A 1074 47.67 2.91 -47.10
CA LEU A 1074 46.32 2.44 -47.39
C LEU A 1074 45.40 3.60 -47.02
N THR A 1075 44.82 4.25 -48.03
CA THR A 1075 43.68 5.14 -47.82
C THR A 1075 42.60 4.35 -47.11
N VAL A 1076 42.36 4.67 -45.83
CA VAL A 1076 41.25 4.13 -45.02
C VAL A 1076 39.92 4.62 -45.57
#